data_AF-A0A849WF64-F1
#
_entry.id   AF-A0A849WF64-F1
#
_cell.length_a   1.000
_cell.length_b   1.000
_cell.length_c   1.000
_cell.angle_alpha   90.00
_cell.angle_beta   90.00
_cell.angle_gamma   90.00
#
_symmetry.space_group_name_H-M   'P 1'
#
loop_
_entity.id
_entity.type
_entity.pdbx_description
1 polymer ?
#
loop_
_entity_poly.entity_id
_entity_poly.type
_entity_poly.pdbx_seq_one_letter_code
_entity_poly.pdbx_strand_id
1 'polypeptide(L)'
;MSIWFEESIPVEKSQFTKVLRDNLPQSDWDAFDHFARLFDHYCSYKFKNISDQLHGYYQPFNPNTSAPIPLTEAEEQYYVNNLINRFKRFLEQAQYQQMNEYDIRDILRQSQIHGISIGFPSEKYQEFLVYYRDPVLGTKYFRSWRTLWLHKYRREIWYYKRVTILVQPFRKSSLKFFKSTQENIGEELRSVHLPQPILLKLFQDIRQDYLPIIFPGIFLKFSFFKKIYLGMMFAVSIAIALSLFFLGSASWYGSLGILPLFFFFYTFYESDKIKKQYYRDLLNHFYHKNVGNNSGVLSYLNDRIAEETYKQNFLVLYAFWKKASWSFHPISMQSLVSYIQNFMLEYFGIQVKLNLENVLPDLLSGFQNSEPYLPAWLHSAYPMRSYIKYHINPGAKECDLEETSLPLLHSGVVHIAPGTEYIEKKAFFSEKFLLHIQEEQGLKFSHAPGSAVRWIMDKPIRTKLSEDISPESNFLSVSTESLESLPLQGIGKVILGERQVEFRYHRKREENRLSLDAGLRYRHSVCPESQVLVRPRLPFFSLVEECPKGSSCIEIPDNTVFPQSGLVKFSYPANSWIVPYSLECKENKNFLKLALETKEPLPKETKVCLTPPVSTLTHAVKKNIWLLPLQDNQYFSKRGTLILSPDTDQEERISFQGETLRIRLESPLIFTHKRGALIAVKGMTLKSKLTQKAYKKSEFITIQGFPENIASGEIILDMGEEIQEIHRFSIAERYFELTTPTRFRHAAGSEVCEAKLESPLRYEAFQGSHLITVEDASSFPLAGTLEINFHSTGGVKEVFPFLRTQCSNTLILKSQAREVLKKDSPVIISAVEIATNCAYHYHDKRIKANFSCVPAFPNEGTIILEPGSQNEETILFQRFPNRIYFHKPIEYFHSAGVLMDFSNYMQCETKEEIQVNQDRVNLEIQTLLPDRGVLCFHDKDQKDSVWYRKLAGRVILHEPCHYHHAKGSEIVFPTISKNVTLAIEIEKGDQKIKLNNAQELPKKGKIRIEGILFHEVLVEYTREDDILYLKDPIPYNFSIHASISIPEVYLNTHLSPGMEYLEISDASFLPESGELCIEPASSYEERISYQYLPSILWLDKPFSKKYETGIIVSSPELMAKGTGSLDSVTLEDSVHQLKESIESLYQQKDNAKNKIFMDMSITQQFLKF
;
A
#
# COMPACT_ATOMS: atom_id res chain seq x y z
N MET A 1 11.75 -2.20 48.04
CA MET A 1 11.18 -1.06 47.29
C MET A 1 11.66 -1.19 45.85
N SER A 2 10.80 -1.13 44.84
CA SER A 2 11.24 -1.14 43.44
C SER A 2 11.64 0.29 43.04
N ILE A 3 12.95 0.57 43.06
CA ILE A 3 13.47 1.82 42.49
C ILE A 3 13.50 1.62 40.97
N TRP A 4 12.79 2.50 40.26
CA TRP A 4 12.67 2.45 38.81
C TRP A 4 13.90 3.12 38.21
N PHE A 5 14.57 2.47 37.27
CA PHE A 5 15.78 2.99 36.66
C PHE A 5 15.81 2.92 35.13
N GLU A 6 16.67 3.76 34.58
CA GLU A 6 16.53 4.34 33.23
C GLU A 6 17.42 3.68 32.17
N GLU A 7 18.23 2.69 32.55
CA GLU A 7 19.25 2.06 31.71
C GLU A 7 19.16 0.52 31.78
N SER A 8 19.86 -0.17 30.88
CA SER A 8 20.07 -1.62 30.94
C SER A 8 20.94 -2.04 32.14
N ILE A 9 21.94 -1.24 32.51
CA ILE A 9 22.77 -1.40 33.72
C ILE A 9 22.73 -0.08 34.50
N PRO A 10 21.73 0.13 35.38
CA PRO A 10 21.49 1.40 36.06
C PRO A 10 22.41 1.63 37.28
N VAL A 11 23.72 1.61 37.02
CA VAL A 11 24.76 1.88 38.01
C VAL A 11 25.66 2.95 37.41
N GLU A 12 25.98 4.00 38.18
CA GLU A 12 26.87 5.07 37.73
C GLU A 12 28.23 4.49 37.29
N LYS A 13 28.76 4.95 36.15
CA LYS A 13 30.01 4.44 35.55
C LYS A 13 31.19 4.32 36.54
N SER A 14 31.32 5.28 37.46
CA SER A 14 32.35 5.31 38.51
C SER A 14 32.19 4.15 39.52
N GLN A 15 30.97 3.97 40.04
CA GLN A 15 30.59 2.93 41.00
C GLN A 15 30.69 1.54 40.36
N PHE A 16 30.23 1.41 39.12
CA PHE A 16 30.30 0.20 38.32
C PHE A 16 31.75 -0.29 38.13
N THR A 17 32.63 0.60 37.65
CA THR A 17 34.06 0.28 37.45
C THR A 17 34.75 -0.09 38.77
N LYS A 18 34.41 0.59 39.87
CA LYS A 18 34.92 0.27 41.21
C LYS A 18 34.53 -1.14 41.66
N VAL A 19 33.26 -1.53 41.55
CA VAL A 19 32.78 -2.87 41.98
C VAL A 19 33.46 -4.00 41.18
N LEU A 20 33.80 -3.77 39.91
CA LEU A 20 34.57 -4.73 39.11
C LEU A 20 36.01 -4.86 39.61
N ARG A 21 36.70 -3.74 39.85
CA ARG A 21 38.09 -3.71 40.35
C ARG A 21 38.24 -4.32 41.75
N ASP A 22 37.36 -3.93 42.67
CA ASP A 22 37.40 -4.40 44.07
C ASP A 22 37.12 -5.92 44.16
N ASN A 23 36.70 -6.55 43.06
CA ASN A 23 36.52 -7.99 42.85
C ASN A 23 37.68 -8.68 42.08
N LEU A 24 38.83 -8.01 41.90
CA LEU A 24 40.07 -8.55 41.33
C LEU A 24 41.22 -8.58 42.35
N PRO A 25 42.27 -9.40 42.14
CA PRO A 25 43.48 -9.39 42.97
C PRO A 25 44.13 -7.99 43.02
N GLN A 26 44.71 -7.64 44.17
CA GLN A 26 45.36 -6.33 44.35
C GLN A 26 46.57 -6.10 43.42
N SER A 27 47.17 -7.16 42.88
CA SER A 27 48.20 -7.10 41.82
C SER A 27 47.71 -6.47 40.52
N ASP A 28 46.41 -6.60 40.23
CA ASP A 28 45.83 -6.30 38.93
C ASP A 28 45.19 -4.89 38.91
N TRP A 29 45.06 -4.23 40.07
CA TRP A 29 44.29 -3.00 40.24
C TRP A 29 44.81 -1.84 39.37
N ASP A 30 46.12 -1.61 39.31
CA ASP A 30 46.70 -0.53 38.49
C ASP A 30 46.54 -0.81 36.98
N ALA A 31 46.70 -2.07 36.57
CA ALA A 31 46.49 -2.49 35.18
C ALA A 31 45.02 -2.36 34.76
N PHE A 32 44.10 -2.72 35.66
CA PHE A 32 42.66 -2.59 35.46
C PHE A 32 42.22 -1.12 35.41
N ASP A 33 42.64 -0.27 36.36
CA ASP A 33 42.29 1.15 36.38
C ASP A 33 42.95 1.94 35.24
N HIS A 34 44.05 1.46 34.66
CA HIS A 34 44.60 1.98 33.40
C HIS A 34 43.76 1.54 32.18
N PHE A 35 43.47 0.24 32.08
CA PHE A 35 42.66 -0.33 31.00
C PHE A 35 41.25 0.27 30.95
N ALA A 36 40.59 0.45 32.09
CA ALA A 36 39.28 1.07 32.20
C ALA A 36 39.24 2.48 31.59
N ARG A 37 40.29 3.30 31.83
CA ARG A 37 40.41 4.67 31.28
C ARG A 37 40.66 4.67 29.78
N LEU A 38 41.50 3.75 29.27
CA LEU A 38 41.71 3.59 27.83
C LEU A 38 40.43 3.15 27.13
N PHE A 39 39.70 2.19 27.72
CA PHE A 39 38.45 1.69 27.18
C PHE A 39 37.32 2.75 27.21
N ASP A 40 37.26 3.55 28.28
CA ASP A 40 36.38 4.73 28.36
C ASP A 40 36.64 5.70 27.20
N HIS A 41 37.90 6.13 27.06
CA HIS A 41 38.30 7.07 26.01
C HIS A 41 38.01 6.53 24.61
N TYR A 42 38.25 5.24 24.37
CA TYR A 42 37.93 4.56 23.11
C TYR A 42 36.41 4.59 22.82
N CYS A 43 35.56 4.24 23.80
CA CYS A 43 34.11 4.30 23.65
C CYS A 43 33.64 5.73 23.35
N SER A 44 34.07 6.73 24.14
CA SER A 44 33.72 8.13 23.90
C SER A 44 34.18 8.62 22.52
N TYR A 45 35.36 8.22 22.05
CA TYR A 45 35.86 8.58 20.72
C TYR A 45 35.08 7.91 19.58
N LYS A 46 34.76 6.61 19.70
CA LYS A 46 33.93 5.86 18.73
C LYS A 46 32.60 6.57 18.47
N PHE A 47 31.91 6.97 19.53
CA PHE A 47 30.60 7.62 19.42
C PHE A 47 30.68 9.11 19.06
N LYS A 48 31.69 9.85 19.52
CA LYS A 48 31.86 11.27 19.16
C LYS A 48 31.84 11.51 17.64
N ASN A 49 32.58 10.69 16.87
CA ASN A 49 32.62 10.81 15.41
C ASN A 49 31.25 10.61 14.74
N ILE A 50 30.35 9.82 15.35
CA ILE A 50 28.97 9.61 14.88
C ILE A 50 28.11 10.83 15.24
N SER A 51 28.26 11.34 16.47
CA SER A 51 27.59 12.55 16.96
C SER A 51 27.93 13.79 16.12
N ASP A 52 29.21 14.05 15.88
CA ASP A 52 29.69 15.21 15.11
C ASP A 52 29.15 15.16 13.66
N GLN A 53 29.05 13.97 13.06
CA GLN A 53 28.43 13.79 11.74
C GLN A 53 26.91 14.03 11.78
N LEU A 54 26.18 13.47 12.76
CA LEU A 54 24.73 13.67 12.91
C LEU A 54 24.37 15.14 13.17
N HIS A 55 25.11 15.84 14.03
CA HIS A 55 24.96 17.28 14.24
C HIS A 55 25.24 18.06 12.96
N GLY A 56 26.28 17.71 12.20
CA GLY A 56 26.59 18.33 10.90
C GLY A 56 25.44 18.25 9.89
N TYR A 57 24.76 17.11 9.77
CA TYR A 57 23.57 17.01 8.91
C TYR A 57 22.33 17.67 9.50
N TYR A 58 22.21 17.78 10.83
CA TYR A 58 21.06 18.40 11.49
C TYR A 58 21.13 19.93 11.59
N GLN A 59 22.34 20.51 11.64
CA GLN A 59 22.56 21.94 11.89
C GLN A 59 21.76 22.91 10.99
N PRO A 60 21.61 22.68 9.67
CA PRO A 60 20.80 23.56 8.82
C PRO A 60 19.31 23.57 9.21
N PHE A 61 18.78 22.44 9.68
CA PHE A 61 17.36 22.23 9.99
C PHE A 61 16.98 22.58 11.44
N ASN A 62 17.95 22.83 12.31
CA ASN A 62 17.73 23.08 13.72
C ASN A 62 17.01 24.42 13.95
N PRO A 63 15.75 24.46 14.42
CA PRO A 63 15.00 25.70 14.58
C PRO A 63 15.48 26.58 15.74
N ASN A 64 16.44 26.10 16.55
CA ASN A 64 17.08 26.90 17.59
C ASN A 64 18.23 27.77 17.04
N THR A 65 18.63 27.61 15.77
CA THR A 65 19.79 28.29 15.18
C THR A 65 19.46 29.74 14.81
N SER A 66 20.15 30.70 15.43
CA SER A 66 19.93 32.15 15.23
C SER A 66 20.23 32.67 13.82
N ALA A 67 20.99 31.91 13.02
CA ALA A 67 21.36 32.23 11.65
C ALA A 67 21.18 30.96 10.77
N PRO A 68 20.03 30.76 10.12
CA PRO A 68 19.80 29.59 9.28
C PRO A 68 20.73 29.60 8.05
N ILE A 69 21.31 28.45 7.74
CA ILE A 69 22.17 28.27 6.57
C ILE A 69 21.24 28.12 5.34
N PRO A 70 21.30 29.01 4.34
CA PRO A 70 20.48 28.87 3.14
C PRO A 70 20.96 27.66 2.31
N LEU A 71 20.04 26.76 1.97
CA LEU A 71 20.26 25.63 1.08
C LEU A 71 19.38 25.76 -0.18
N THR A 72 19.79 25.14 -1.28
CA THR A 72 18.92 24.89 -2.44
C THR A 72 18.00 23.68 -2.21
N GLU A 73 16.92 23.55 -2.99
CA GLU A 73 15.95 22.44 -2.84
C GLU A 73 16.59 21.05 -3.07
N ALA A 74 17.63 20.95 -3.90
CA ALA A 74 18.38 19.71 -4.11
C ALA A 74 19.33 19.37 -2.95
N GLU A 75 20.01 20.38 -2.40
CA GLU A 75 20.83 20.21 -1.19
C GLU A 75 19.96 19.86 0.02
N GLU A 76 18.80 20.50 0.18
CA GLU A 76 17.87 20.22 1.25
C GLU A 76 17.48 18.72 1.26
N GLN A 77 17.08 18.17 0.11
CA GLN A 77 16.77 16.75 -0.03
C GLN A 77 17.98 15.84 0.27
N TYR A 78 19.18 16.21 -0.18
CA TYR A 78 20.40 15.45 0.13
C TYR A 78 20.70 15.43 1.64
N TYR A 79 20.63 16.58 2.31
CA TYR A 79 20.87 16.68 3.75
C TYR A 79 19.79 15.97 4.56
N VAL A 80 18.50 16.07 4.19
CA VAL A 80 17.38 15.33 4.83
C VAL A 80 17.58 13.82 4.71
N ASN A 81 17.84 13.31 3.50
CA ASN A 81 17.97 11.87 3.27
C ASN A 81 19.17 11.27 4.02
N ASN A 82 20.30 12.00 4.09
CA ASN A 82 21.46 11.57 4.87
C ASN A 82 21.19 11.63 6.39
N LEU A 83 20.54 12.69 6.87
CA LEU A 83 20.14 12.82 8.27
C LEU A 83 19.24 11.65 8.69
N ILE A 84 18.16 11.40 7.95
CA ILE A 84 17.19 10.33 8.27
C ILE A 84 17.88 8.96 8.22
N ASN A 85 18.59 8.62 7.15
CA ASN A 85 19.20 7.28 7.03
C ASN A 85 20.27 7.01 8.09
N ARG A 86 21.01 8.04 8.54
CA ARG A 86 21.97 7.92 9.65
C ARG A 86 21.26 7.85 11.00
N PHE A 87 20.21 8.64 11.21
CA PHE A 87 19.42 8.66 12.45
C PHE A 87 18.66 7.34 12.67
N LYS A 88 18.11 6.73 11.62
CA LYS A 88 17.50 5.39 11.67
C LYS A 88 18.50 4.33 12.16
N ARG A 89 19.65 4.20 11.47
CA ARG A 89 20.73 3.28 11.86
C ARG A 89 21.25 3.50 13.28
N PHE A 90 21.37 4.76 13.70
CA PHE A 90 21.80 5.12 15.04
C PHE A 90 20.77 4.71 16.12
N LEU A 91 19.47 4.84 15.83
CA LEU A 91 18.40 4.38 16.72
C LEU A 91 18.28 2.84 16.74
N GLU A 92 18.45 2.18 15.60
CA GLU A 92 18.51 0.71 15.47
C GLU A 92 19.66 0.13 16.32
N GLN A 93 20.87 0.69 16.21
CA GLN A 93 22.03 0.36 17.06
C GLN A 93 21.74 0.61 18.55
N ALA A 94 20.95 1.64 18.88
CA ALA A 94 20.53 1.98 20.24
C ALA A 94 19.36 1.15 20.79
N GLN A 95 18.94 0.10 20.06
CA GLN A 95 17.82 -0.80 20.40
C GLN A 95 16.45 -0.10 20.49
N TYR A 96 16.25 0.99 19.73
CA TYR A 96 14.93 1.59 19.54
C TYR A 96 14.17 0.88 18.43
N GLN A 97 12.91 0.56 18.68
CA GLN A 97 11.99 -0.01 17.71
C GLN A 97 11.24 1.12 17.00
N GLN A 98 11.18 1.08 15.67
CA GLN A 98 10.31 1.98 14.91
C GLN A 98 8.84 1.58 15.13
N MET A 99 7.98 2.55 15.37
CA MET A 99 6.53 2.34 15.38
C MET A 99 5.98 2.54 13.97
N ASN A 100 5.19 1.60 13.47
CA ASN A 100 4.61 1.65 12.14
C ASN A 100 3.43 2.64 12.06
N GLU A 101 3.12 3.12 10.86
CA GLU A 101 1.97 4.01 10.65
C GLU A 101 0.62 3.36 11.04
N TYR A 102 0.55 2.02 10.95
CA TYR A 102 -0.59 1.22 11.44
C TYR A 102 -0.70 1.24 12.97
N ASP A 103 0.40 1.00 13.69
CA ASP A 103 0.46 1.08 15.15
C ASP A 103 0.03 2.49 15.63
N ILE A 104 0.53 3.54 14.96
CA ILE A 104 0.19 4.94 15.23
C ILE A 104 -1.32 5.17 15.02
N ARG A 105 -1.91 4.62 13.95
CA ARG A 105 -3.36 4.67 13.67
C ARG A 105 -4.18 3.91 14.73
N ASP A 106 -3.76 2.73 15.16
CA ASP A 106 -4.49 1.93 16.15
C ASP A 106 -4.40 2.54 17.55
N ILE A 107 -3.24 3.06 17.98
CA ILE A 107 -3.14 3.80 19.24
C ILE A 107 -3.97 5.09 19.19
N LEU A 108 -4.01 5.80 18.05
CA LEU A 108 -4.93 6.93 17.83
C LEU A 108 -6.41 6.50 17.99
N ARG A 109 -6.84 5.41 17.35
CA ARG A 109 -8.21 4.85 17.46
C ARG A 109 -8.56 4.46 18.91
N GLN A 110 -7.64 3.81 19.63
CA GLN A 110 -7.86 3.30 20.98
C GLN A 110 -7.79 4.37 22.09
N SER A 111 -7.14 5.52 21.84
CA SER A 111 -6.87 6.59 22.83
C SER A 111 -8.07 7.45 23.28
N GLN A 112 -9.17 6.82 23.73
CA GLN A 112 -10.34 7.52 24.27
C GLN A 112 -10.17 7.94 25.74
N ILE A 113 -9.50 9.06 25.98
CA ILE A 113 -9.23 9.55 27.34
C ILE A 113 -10.41 10.40 27.84
N HIS A 114 -11.09 9.96 28.90
CA HIS A 114 -12.20 10.67 29.56
C HIS A 114 -13.34 11.17 28.61
N GLY A 115 -13.57 10.45 27.51
CA GLY A 115 -14.56 10.79 26.48
C GLY A 115 -14.14 11.92 25.54
N ILE A 116 -12.84 12.18 25.43
CA ILE A 116 -12.22 13.06 24.43
C ILE A 116 -11.52 12.15 23.41
N SER A 117 -11.71 12.41 22.12
CA SER A 117 -10.97 11.76 21.04
C SER A 117 -9.86 12.67 20.52
N ILE A 118 -8.71 12.07 20.26
CA ILE A 118 -7.51 12.74 19.78
C ILE A 118 -7.50 12.69 18.25
N GLY A 119 -7.27 13.83 17.60
CA GLY A 119 -7.14 13.90 16.14
C GLY A 119 -5.79 14.45 15.73
N PHE A 120 -5.09 13.68 14.90
CA PHE A 120 -3.77 14.01 14.34
C PHE A 120 -3.90 14.30 12.83
N PRO A 121 -3.46 15.48 12.34
CA PRO A 121 -3.53 15.82 10.92
C PRO A 121 -2.25 15.35 10.18
N SER A 122 -2.18 14.07 9.82
CA SER A 122 -1.02 13.46 9.12
C SER A 122 -0.67 14.19 7.82
N GLU A 123 -1.67 14.66 7.07
CA GLU A 123 -1.57 15.52 5.87
C GLU A 123 -0.70 16.80 6.04
N LYS A 124 -0.27 17.14 7.26
CA LYS A 124 0.56 18.32 7.53
C LYS A 124 2.07 18.07 7.53
N TYR A 125 2.51 16.81 7.52
CA TYR A 125 3.91 16.42 7.71
C TYR A 125 4.42 15.59 6.53
N GLN A 126 5.66 15.85 6.10
CA GLN A 126 6.33 15.13 5.03
C GLN A 126 6.98 13.85 5.55
N GLU A 127 7.66 13.94 6.68
CA GLU A 127 8.25 12.83 7.42
C GLU A 127 7.78 12.89 8.87
N PHE A 128 7.32 11.76 9.39
CA PHE A 128 6.84 11.62 10.76
C PHE A 128 7.27 10.27 11.31
N LEU A 129 8.37 10.25 12.07
CA LEU A 129 8.99 9.04 12.59
C LEU A 129 8.86 9.01 14.11
N VAL A 130 8.28 7.93 14.63
CA VAL A 130 8.16 7.65 16.07
C VAL A 130 8.93 6.37 16.37
N TYR A 131 9.88 6.47 17.30
CA TYR A 131 10.68 5.37 17.81
C TYR A 131 10.47 5.22 19.30
N TYR A 132 10.39 4.00 19.82
CA TYR A 132 10.27 3.73 21.25
C TYR A 132 11.28 2.69 21.71
N ARG A 133 11.54 2.66 23.01
CA ARG A 133 12.38 1.64 23.64
C ARG A 133 11.80 1.22 25.00
N ASP A 134 11.97 -0.06 25.32
CA ASP A 134 11.55 -0.76 26.54
C ASP A 134 10.06 -0.55 26.91
N PRO A 135 9.13 -1.36 26.36
CA PRO A 135 7.75 -1.44 26.85
C PRO A 135 7.70 -2.14 28.21
N VAL A 136 7.08 -1.50 29.21
CA VAL A 136 7.02 -2.00 30.61
C VAL A 136 5.59 -1.94 31.15
N LEU A 137 5.16 -3.04 31.80
CA LEU A 137 3.93 -3.08 32.59
C LEU A 137 4.08 -2.33 33.92
N GLY A 138 3.48 -1.14 34.00
CA GLY A 138 3.38 -0.38 35.23
C GLY A 138 2.03 -0.59 35.92
N THR A 139 2.04 -0.93 37.22
CA THR A 139 0.81 -1.07 38.00
C THR A 139 0.35 0.27 38.57
N LYS A 140 -0.95 0.59 38.45
CA LYS A 140 -1.56 1.75 39.10
C LYS A 140 -2.88 1.41 39.78
N TYR A 141 -3.12 2.08 40.90
CA TYR A 141 -4.33 1.93 41.70
C TYR A 141 -5.35 3.01 41.34
N PHE A 142 -6.51 2.60 40.83
CA PHE A 142 -7.60 3.50 40.47
C PHE A 142 -8.75 3.40 41.48
N ARG A 143 -9.52 4.48 41.62
CA ARG A 143 -10.78 4.53 42.37
C ARG A 143 -11.92 4.74 41.38
N SER A 144 -12.96 3.92 41.45
CA SER A 144 -14.12 4.02 40.56
C SER A 144 -15.30 4.69 41.27
N TRP A 145 -16.09 5.47 40.54
CA TRP A 145 -17.38 5.95 41.04
C TRP A 145 -18.35 4.78 41.30
N ARG A 146 -18.21 3.66 40.56
CA ARG A 146 -18.98 2.41 40.79
C ARG A 146 -18.65 1.75 42.15
N THR A 147 -17.50 2.05 42.74
CA THR A 147 -17.13 1.62 44.11
C THR A 147 -17.24 2.78 45.11
N LEU A 148 -18.01 3.83 44.78
CA LEU A 148 -18.17 5.07 45.55
C LEU A 148 -16.83 5.71 45.97
N TRP A 149 -15.80 5.52 45.14
CA TRP A 149 -14.38 5.87 45.39
C TRP A 149 -13.73 5.23 46.64
N LEU A 150 -14.46 4.40 47.39
CA LEU A 150 -13.98 3.76 48.63
C LEU A 150 -12.82 2.81 48.34
N HIS A 151 -13.03 1.88 47.39
CA HIS A 151 -12.07 0.82 47.07
C HIS A 151 -11.13 1.21 45.92
N LYS A 152 -9.83 0.99 46.15
CA LYS A 152 -8.77 1.02 45.12
C LYS A 152 -8.69 -0.33 44.42
N TYR A 153 -8.68 -0.36 43.10
CA TYR A 153 -8.39 -1.57 42.32
C TYR A 153 -7.08 -1.41 41.52
N ARG A 154 -6.31 -2.50 41.41
CA ARG A 154 -5.09 -2.56 40.58
C ARG A 154 -5.49 -2.65 39.11
N ARG A 155 -4.91 -1.79 38.28
CA ARG A 155 -4.93 -1.91 36.82
C ARG A 155 -3.50 -1.81 36.31
N GLU A 156 -3.18 -2.63 35.33
CA GLU A 156 -1.87 -2.68 34.69
C GLU A 156 -1.93 -1.87 33.39
N ILE A 157 -0.87 -1.11 33.12
CA ILE A 157 -0.81 -0.11 32.04
C ILE A 157 0.59 -0.16 31.45
N TRP A 158 0.68 -0.21 30.12
CA TRP A 158 1.96 -0.16 29.40
C TRP A 158 2.55 1.26 29.37
N TYR A 159 3.86 1.34 29.62
CA TYR A 159 4.69 2.54 29.50
C TYR A 159 5.84 2.24 28.53
N TYR A 160 6.15 3.20 27.66
CA TYR A 160 7.40 3.24 26.91
C TYR A 160 8.43 4.01 27.75
N LYS A 161 9.55 3.38 28.16
CA LYS A 161 10.57 4.07 28.98
C LYS A 161 11.14 5.29 28.28
N ARG A 162 11.36 5.20 26.96
CA ARG A 162 11.84 6.28 26.09
C ARG A 162 11.05 6.31 24.78
N VAL A 163 10.74 7.51 24.30
CA VAL A 163 10.10 7.74 22.99
C VAL A 163 10.79 8.90 22.28
N THR A 164 11.32 8.64 21.08
CA THR A 164 11.96 9.63 20.21
C THR A 164 11.03 9.95 19.05
N ILE A 165 10.84 11.23 18.75
CA ILE A 165 10.03 11.70 17.61
C ILE A 165 10.86 12.63 16.73
N LEU A 166 10.87 12.36 15.42
CA LEU A 166 11.38 13.24 14.36
C LEU A 166 10.22 13.68 13.48
N VAL A 167 10.09 14.98 13.24
CA VAL A 167 9.01 15.55 12.40
C VAL A 167 9.53 16.60 11.43
N GLN A 168 9.20 16.42 10.14
CA GLN A 168 9.40 17.40 9.08
C GLN A 168 8.02 17.93 8.59
N PRO A 169 7.71 19.22 8.71
CA PRO A 169 6.44 19.80 8.27
C PRO A 169 6.43 20.11 6.76
N PHE A 170 5.26 20.01 6.12
CA PHE A 170 5.12 20.49 4.73
C PHE A 170 5.18 22.02 4.64
N ARG A 171 5.92 22.51 3.64
CA ARG A 171 6.13 23.92 3.28
C ARG A 171 4.82 24.71 3.08
N LYS A 172 4.78 25.97 3.52
CA LYS A 172 3.67 26.89 3.24
C LYS A 172 3.76 27.44 1.81
N SER A 173 2.76 27.15 0.97
CA SER A 173 2.59 27.79 -0.34
C SER A 173 2.24 29.28 -0.19
N SER A 174 2.97 30.15 -0.87
CA SER A 174 2.87 31.61 -0.79
C SER A 174 1.47 32.15 -1.10
N LEU A 175 0.72 31.49 -1.98
CA LEU A 175 -0.66 31.86 -2.38
C LEU A 175 -1.67 31.86 -1.23
N LYS A 176 -1.38 31.22 -0.08
CA LYS A 176 -2.27 31.20 1.09
C LYS A 176 -1.98 32.28 2.14
N PHE A 177 -0.88 33.04 2.01
CA PHE A 177 -0.41 33.99 3.02
C PHE A 177 -1.40 35.14 3.34
N PHE A 178 -2.32 35.45 2.41
CA PHE A 178 -3.30 36.54 2.53
C PHE A 178 -4.69 36.12 3.04
N LYS A 179 -4.86 34.93 3.66
CA LYS A 179 -6.15 34.49 4.21
C LYS A 179 -6.14 34.25 5.73
N SER A 180 -6.42 35.33 6.46
CA SER A 180 -7.12 35.39 7.76
C SER A 180 -6.66 34.49 8.92
N THR A 181 -5.89 35.09 9.82
CA THR A 181 -6.28 35.29 11.23
C THR A 181 -7.06 34.15 11.94
N GLN A 182 -6.40 33.04 12.24
CA GLN A 182 -6.72 32.24 13.43
C GLN A 182 -5.51 31.43 13.89
N GLU A 183 -4.86 31.88 14.96
CA GLU A 183 -3.64 31.28 15.50
C GLU A 183 -3.88 29.83 15.96
N ASN A 184 -3.19 28.90 15.32
CA ASN A 184 -3.17 27.49 15.69
C ASN A 184 -1.70 27.07 15.83
N ILE A 185 -1.35 26.37 16.90
CA ILE A 185 0.05 26.03 17.25
C ILE A 185 0.80 25.26 16.12
N GLY A 186 0.07 24.58 15.22
CA GLY A 186 0.64 23.94 14.03
C GLY A 186 0.93 24.86 12.83
N GLU A 187 0.66 26.16 12.91
CA GLU A 187 0.94 27.15 11.85
C GLU A 187 2.35 27.76 11.96
N GLU A 188 2.88 27.92 13.18
CA GLU A 188 4.20 28.54 13.45
C GLU A 188 5.35 27.69 12.90
N LEU A 189 5.19 26.37 12.94
CA LEU A 189 6.20 25.38 12.54
C LEU A 189 6.47 25.31 11.02
N ARG A 190 5.87 26.19 10.21
CA ARG A 190 5.90 26.13 8.75
C ARG A 190 6.49 27.42 8.17
N SER A 191 7.75 27.36 7.75
CA SER A 191 8.43 28.46 7.05
C SER A 191 8.08 28.46 5.55
N VAL A 192 8.24 29.63 4.91
CA VAL A 192 8.29 29.76 3.44
C VAL A 192 9.74 29.63 2.94
N HIS A 193 10.70 30.00 3.79
CA HIS A 193 12.14 29.95 3.56
C HIS A 193 12.68 28.52 3.56
N LEU A 194 13.83 28.33 2.91
CA LEU A 194 14.66 27.13 3.01
C LEU A 194 15.76 27.31 4.08
N PRO A 195 16.18 26.23 4.74
CA PRO A 195 15.54 24.90 4.75
C PRO A 195 14.29 24.88 5.65
N GLN A 196 13.48 23.83 5.55
CA GLN A 196 12.36 23.57 6.46
C GLN A 196 12.88 23.08 7.83
N PRO A 197 12.33 23.57 8.96
CA PRO A 197 12.81 23.16 10.29
C PRO A 197 12.41 21.71 10.62
N ILE A 198 13.37 20.91 11.07
CA ILE A 198 13.13 19.53 11.55
C ILE A 198 13.11 19.54 13.07
N LEU A 199 12.00 19.08 13.65
CA LEU A 199 11.86 18.94 15.09
C LEU A 199 12.31 17.55 15.54
N LEU A 200 13.20 17.52 16.54
CA LEU A 200 13.50 16.30 17.31
C LEU A 200 12.97 16.47 18.73
N LYS A 201 12.33 15.45 19.29
CA LYS A 201 11.96 15.41 20.71
C LYS A 201 12.23 14.04 21.31
N LEU A 202 12.70 14.01 22.54
CA LEU A 202 12.88 12.80 23.33
C LEU A 202 12.04 12.89 24.60
N PHE A 203 11.23 11.88 24.84
CA PHE A 203 10.35 11.76 26.00
C PHE A 203 10.67 10.51 26.82
N GLN A 204 10.22 10.49 28.07
CA GLN A 204 10.40 9.38 29.01
C GLN A 204 9.10 8.95 29.70
N ASP A 205 9.03 7.68 30.11
CA ASP A 205 7.89 7.05 30.82
C ASP A 205 6.51 7.39 30.25
N ILE A 206 6.40 7.40 28.93
CA ILE A 206 5.16 7.76 28.23
C ILE A 206 4.22 6.57 28.23
N ARG A 207 3.07 6.72 28.90
CA ARG A 207 2.00 5.71 28.83
C ARG A 207 1.55 5.51 27.40
N GLN A 208 1.25 4.28 27.01
CA GLN A 208 0.74 3.96 25.68
C GLN A 208 -0.52 4.77 25.33
N ASP A 209 -1.47 4.92 26.26
CA ASP A 209 -2.69 5.71 26.05
C ASP A 209 -2.45 7.22 25.95
N TYR A 210 -1.25 7.70 26.29
CA TYR A 210 -0.83 9.10 26.23
C TYR A 210 0.12 9.40 25.05
N LEU A 211 0.58 8.37 24.33
CA LEU A 211 1.47 8.52 23.17
C LEU A 211 0.88 9.46 22.08
N PRO A 212 -0.42 9.41 21.72
CA PRO A 212 -0.96 10.31 20.70
C PRO A 212 -1.03 11.78 21.11
N ILE A 213 -0.64 12.12 22.35
CA ILE A 213 -0.67 13.49 22.88
C ILE A 213 0.68 14.22 22.73
N ILE A 214 1.79 13.48 22.55
CA ILE A 214 3.11 14.10 22.31
C ILE A 214 3.36 14.47 20.83
N PHE A 215 2.46 14.07 19.94
CA PHE A 215 2.53 14.39 18.51
C PHE A 215 2.26 15.90 18.26
N PRO A 216 2.87 16.55 17.26
CA PRO A 216 2.59 17.96 16.98
C PRO A 216 1.21 18.15 16.32
N GLY A 217 0.61 19.32 16.51
CA GLY A 217 -0.57 19.75 15.75
C GLY A 217 -1.91 19.07 16.10
N ILE A 218 -1.98 18.33 17.21
CA ILE A 218 -3.20 17.66 17.69
C ILE A 218 -4.35 18.64 17.91
N PHE A 219 -5.57 18.19 17.60
CA PHE A 219 -6.81 18.79 18.09
C PHE A 219 -7.60 17.80 18.96
N LEU A 220 -8.09 18.26 20.12
CA LEU A 220 -8.95 17.48 21.01
C LEU A 220 -10.42 17.66 20.63
N LYS A 221 -11.10 16.59 20.22
CA LYS A 221 -12.54 16.57 19.92
C LYS A 221 -13.31 15.90 21.06
N PHE A 222 -14.54 16.33 21.33
CA PHE A 222 -15.46 15.52 22.14
C PHE A 222 -15.78 14.21 21.40
N SER A 223 -15.71 13.06 22.09
CA SER A 223 -16.22 11.79 21.57
C SER A 223 -17.73 11.89 21.29
N PHE A 224 -18.22 11.15 20.29
CA PHE A 224 -19.61 11.20 19.85
C PHE A 224 -20.59 10.87 20.98
N PHE A 225 -20.30 9.85 21.78
CA PHE A 225 -21.10 9.52 22.98
C PHE A 225 -21.21 10.68 23.98
N LYS A 226 -20.12 11.45 24.16
CA LYS A 226 -20.11 12.61 25.07
C LYS A 226 -20.91 13.80 24.50
N LYS A 227 -20.91 13.98 23.17
CA LYS A 227 -21.81 14.94 22.49
C LYS A 227 -23.28 14.54 22.63
N ILE A 228 -23.60 13.27 22.42
CA ILE A 228 -24.96 12.73 22.55
C ILE A 228 -25.47 12.87 23.99
N TYR A 229 -24.62 12.55 24.99
CA TYR A 229 -24.96 12.76 26.40
C TYR A 229 -25.21 14.23 26.74
N LEU A 230 -24.37 15.16 26.27
CA LEU A 230 -24.60 16.60 26.42
C LEU A 230 -25.90 17.07 25.74
N GLY A 231 -26.21 16.55 24.54
CA GLY A 231 -27.47 16.82 23.84
C GLY A 231 -28.71 16.25 24.54
N MET A 232 -28.59 15.06 25.14
CA MET A 232 -29.65 14.47 25.95
C MET A 232 -29.88 15.29 27.23
N MET A 233 -28.82 15.72 27.92
CA MET A 233 -28.94 16.59 29.10
C MET A 233 -29.52 17.97 28.75
N PHE A 234 -29.21 18.52 27.58
CA PHE A 234 -29.84 19.72 27.04
C PHE A 234 -31.35 19.52 26.81
N ALA A 235 -31.73 18.44 26.12
CA ALA A 235 -33.13 18.12 25.84
C ALA A 235 -33.94 17.86 27.13
N VAL A 236 -33.37 17.14 28.10
CA VAL A 236 -33.99 16.91 29.41
C VAL A 236 -34.12 18.21 30.20
N SER A 237 -33.09 19.06 30.21
CA SER A 237 -33.16 20.37 30.89
C SER A 237 -34.21 21.29 30.26
N ILE A 238 -34.37 21.26 28.92
CA ILE A 238 -35.44 21.98 28.21
C ILE A 238 -36.81 21.39 28.52
N ALA A 239 -36.97 20.06 28.54
CA ALA A 239 -38.24 19.41 28.84
C ALA A 239 -38.71 19.68 30.28
N ILE A 240 -37.78 19.73 31.24
CA ILE A 240 -38.06 20.11 32.64
C ILE A 240 -38.35 21.61 32.75
N ALA A 241 -37.61 22.47 32.03
CA ALA A 241 -37.88 23.91 31.99
C ALA A 241 -39.27 24.22 31.42
N LEU A 242 -39.65 23.60 30.29
CA LEU A 242 -40.98 23.75 29.70
C LEU A 242 -42.08 23.19 30.61
N SER A 243 -41.92 22.01 31.20
CA SER A 243 -42.97 21.44 32.05
C SER A 243 -43.21 22.27 33.31
N LEU A 244 -42.14 22.77 33.96
CA LEU A 244 -42.27 23.72 35.07
C LEU A 244 -42.89 25.06 34.66
N PHE A 245 -42.60 25.54 33.44
CA PHE A 245 -43.17 26.78 32.90
C PHE A 245 -44.66 26.66 32.53
N PHE A 246 -45.09 25.51 31.99
CA PHE A 246 -46.47 25.29 31.53
C PHE A 246 -47.42 24.70 32.58
N LEU A 247 -46.94 23.92 33.56
CA LEU A 247 -47.78 23.41 34.66
C LEU A 247 -47.84 24.38 35.86
N GLY A 248 -46.94 25.37 35.92
CA GLY A 248 -46.84 26.31 37.03
C GLY A 248 -47.86 27.45 36.99
N SER A 249 -49.00 27.29 37.67
CA SER A 249 -50.06 28.32 37.76
C SER A 249 -49.69 29.58 38.58
N ALA A 250 -48.48 29.65 39.13
CA ALA A 250 -47.97 30.77 39.91
C ALA A 250 -46.58 31.23 39.41
N SER A 251 -46.33 32.53 39.45
CA SER A 251 -45.18 33.19 38.80
C SER A 251 -43.80 32.67 39.22
N TRP A 252 -43.66 32.12 40.42
CA TRP A 252 -42.39 31.56 40.93
C TRP A 252 -42.00 30.22 40.30
N TYR A 253 -42.94 29.46 39.71
CA TYR A 253 -42.60 28.25 38.94
C TYR A 253 -41.81 28.56 37.67
N GLY A 254 -42.09 29.71 37.03
CA GLY A 254 -41.28 30.22 35.92
C GLY A 254 -39.82 30.49 36.33
N SER A 255 -39.60 30.93 37.58
CA SER A 255 -38.26 31.10 38.15
C SER A 255 -37.56 29.74 38.38
N LEU A 256 -38.30 28.71 38.82
CA LEU A 256 -37.75 27.35 38.94
C LEU A 256 -37.40 26.73 37.59
N GLY A 257 -38.17 27.03 36.53
CA GLY A 257 -37.87 26.59 35.15
C GLY A 257 -36.52 27.11 34.61
N ILE A 258 -35.95 28.16 35.19
CA ILE A 258 -34.62 28.69 34.82
C ILE A 258 -33.48 27.86 35.43
N LEU A 259 -33.69 27.21 36.59
CA LEU A 259 -32.64 26.45 37.28
C LEU A 259 -32.08 25.27 36.46
N PRO A 260 -32.87 24.42 35.76
CA PRO A 260 -32.35 23.40 34.86
C PRO A 260 -31.48 23.97 33.74
N LEU A 261 -31.86 25.12 33.16
CA LEU A 261 -31.09 25.78 32.10
C LEU A 261 -29.80 26.40 32.64
N PHE A 262 -29.84 27.02 33.83
CA PHE A 262 -28.64 27.52 34.50
C PHE A 262 -27.70 26.37 34.89
N PHE A 263 -28.22 25.23 35.34
CA PHE A 263 -27.44 24.03 35.62
C PHE A 263 -26.82 23.42 34.35
N PHE A 264 -27.52 23.46 33.21
CA PHE A 264 -26.95 23.10 31.91
C PHE A 264 -25.82 24.05 31.49
N PHE A 265 -26.02 25.37 31.57
CA PHE A 265 -24.96 26.33 31.26
C PHE A 265 -23.76 26.22 32.22
N TYR A 266 -24.00 25.97 33.50
CA TYR A 266 -22.98 25.70 34.51
C TYR A 266 -22.17 24.44 34.15
N THR A 267 -22.84 23.30 33.89
CA THR A 267 -22.15 22.04 33.54
C THR A 267 -21.47 22.08 32.17
N PHE A 268 -21.94 22.91 31.23
CA PHE A 268 -21.25 23.21 29.97
C PHE A 268 -19.97 24.04 30.21
N TYR A 269 -20.06 25.13 30.98
CA TYR A 269 -18.92 25.97 31.33
C TYR A 269 -17.88 25.20 32.17
N GLU A 270 -18.35 24.37 33.11
CA GLU A 270 -17.53 23.47 33.91
C GLU A 270 -16.88 22.38 33.03
N SER A 271 -17.57 21.86 32.02
CA SER A 271 -16.96 20.95 31.03
C SER A 271 -15.80 21.60 30.27
N ASP A 272 -15.90 22.88 29.92
CA ASP A 272 -14.81 23.64 29.28
C ASP A 272 -13.70 24.03 30.26
N LYS A 273 -14.02 24.30 31.53
CA LYS A 273 -13.05 24.45 32.61
C LYS A 273 -12.28 23.14 32.84
N ILE A 274 -12.97 22.00 32.86
CA ILE A 274 -12.39 20.66 32.97
C ILE A 274 -11.48 20.37 31.77
N LYS A 275 -11.85 20.70 30.53
CA LYS A 275 -10.94 20.61 29.36
C LYS A 275 -9.65 21.42 29.59
N LYS A 276 -9.78 22.68 30.00
CA LYS A 276 -8.64 23.60 30.20
C LYS A 276 -7.73 23.16 31.34
N GLN A 277 -8.30 22.65 32.44
CA GLN A 277 -7.54 22.09 33.55
C GLN A 277 -6.86 20.78 33.15
N TYR A 278 -7.59 19.84 32.55
CA TYR A 278 -7.04 18.60 32.00
C TYR A 278 -5.88 18.87 31.03
N TYR A 279 -6.01 19.86 30.14
CA TYR A 279 -4.94 20.26 29.20
C TYR A 279 -3.71 20.83 29.92
N ARG A 280 -3.88 21.57 31.03
CA ARG A 280 -2.76 22.05 31.88
C ARG A 280 -2.08 20.89 32.61
N ASP A 281 -2.84 20.00 33.22
CA ASP A 281 -2.30 18.84 33.95
C ASP A 281 -1.53 17.89 33.01
N LEU A 282 -2.04 17.74 31.78
CA LEU A 282 -1.45 17.04 30.64
C LEU A 282 -0.16 17.72 30.14
N LEU A 283 -0.16 19.04 29.95
CA LEU A 283 1.06 19.78 29.57
C LEU A 283 2.14 19.68 30.66
N ASN A 284 1.76 19.81 31.94
CA ASN A 284 2.67 19.64 33.07
C ASN A 284 3.25 18.22 33.11
N HIS A 285 2.42 17.20 32.82
CA HIS A 285 2.87 15.81 32.74
C HIS A 285 3.95 15.62 31.65
N PHE A 286 3.75 16.15 30.45
CA PHE A 286 4.74 16.06 29.37
C PHE A 286 5.95 16.99 29.55
N TYR A 287 5.80 18.12 30.25
CA TYR A 287 6.93 18.99 30.57
C TYR A 287 7.97 18.25 31.42
N HIS A 288 7.53 17.59 32.50
CA HIS A 288 8.42 16.77 33.35
C HIS A 288 8.83 15.42 32.72
N LYS A 289 8.25 15.07 31.56
CA LYS A 289 8.58 13.85 30.80
C LYS A 289 9.26 14.15 29.45
N ASN A 290 9.61 15.40 29.16
CA ASN A 290 10.49 15.76 28.06
C ASN A 290 11.95 15.73 28.54
N VAL A 291 12.78 14.95 27.87
CA VAL A 291 14.21 14.75 28.17
C VAL A 291 15.08 15.72 27.36
N GLY A 292 14.65 16.06 26.14
CA GLY A 292 15.45 16.88 25.22
C GLY A 292 14.69 17.29 23.97
N ASN A 293 15.09 18.42 23.38
CA ASN A 293 14.55 18.94 22.13
C ASN A 293 15.69 19.25 21.16
N ASN A 294 15.44 19.06 19.86
CA ASN A 294 16.32 19.41 18.75
C ASN A 294 17.73 18.81 18.93
N SER A 295 18.80 19.60 18.82
CA SER A 295 20.18 19.10 18.95
C SER A 295 20.47 18.43 20.30
N GLY A 296 19.77 18.81 21.38
CA GLY A 296 19.89 18.17 22.69
C GLY A 296 19.46 16.70 22.70
N VAL A 297 18.59 16.27 21.78
CA VAL A 297 18.22 14.86 21.60
C VAL A 297 19.41 14.04 21.09
N LEU A 298 20.14 14.57 20.10
CA LEU A 298 21.29 13.88 19.50
C LEU A 298 22.40 13.66 20.53
N SER A 299 22.75 14.69 21.29
CA SER A 299 23.76 14.57 22.36
C SER A 299 23.31 13.62 23.48
N TYR A 300 22.08 13.75 23.99
CA TYR A 300 21.59 12.85 25.05
C TYR A 300 21.59 11.38 24.60
N LEU A 301 21.14 11.08 23.38
CA LEU A 301 21.15 9.72 22.85
C LEU A 301 22.59 9.21 22.71
N ASN A 302 23.49 10.00 22.12
CA ASN A 302 24.89 9.65 21.96
C ASN A 302 25.56 9.29 23.30
N ASP A 303 25.38 10.13 24.31
CA ASP A 303 26.06 9.97 25.59
C ASP A 303 25.54 8.74 26.35
N ARG A 304 24.22 8.44 26.24
CA ARG A 304 23.62 7.23 26.81
C ARG A 304 24.05 5.96 26.08
N ILE A 305 24.10 5.97 24.75
CA ILE A 305 24.58 4.81 23.97
C ILE A 305 26.04 4.53 24.31
N ALA A 306 26.89 5.57 24.35
CA ALA A 306 28.30 5.42 24.74
C ALA A 306 28.47 4.87 26.17
N GLU A 307 27.63 5.29 27.12
CA GLU A 307 27.63 4.78 28.49
C GLU A 307 27.14 3.32 28.58
N GLU A 308 26.07 2.94 27.87
CA GLU A 308 25.58 1.56 27.85
C GLU A 308 26.53 0.60 27.13
N THR A 309 27.05 0.96 25.95
CA THR A 309 28.03 0.16 25.21
C THR A 309 29.31 -0.02 26.02
N TYR A 310 29.78 1.00 26.76
CA TYR A 310 30.89 0.84 27.71
C TYR A 310 30.55 -0.23 28.76
N LYS A 311 29.42 -0.10 29.49
CA LYS A 311 29.06 -1.02 30.58
C LYS A 311 28.92 -2.47 30.09
N GLN A 312 28.25 -2.68 28.96
CA GLN A 312 28.00 -4.02 28.42
C GLN A 312 29.29 -4.69 27.90
N ASN A 313 30.10 -3.97 27.11
CA ASN A 313 31.37 -4.52 26.61
C ASN A 313 32.38 -4.78 27.75
N PHE A 314 32.41 -3.90 28.76
CA PHE A 314 33.33 -4.03 29.89
C PHE A 314 32.98 -5.23 30.79
N LEU A 315 31.69 -5.60 30.94
CA LEU A 315 31.29 -6.87 31.58
C LEU A 315 31.84 -8.10 30.85
N VAL A 316 31.79 -8.12 29.52
CA VAL A 316 32.27 -9.25 28.71
C VAL A 316 33.78 -9.40 28.82
N LEU A 317 34.52 -8.29 28.71
CA LEU A 317 35.98 -8.26 28.87
C LEU A 317 36.41 -8.66 30.29
N TYR A 318 35.68 -8.20 31.31
CA TYR A 318 35.89 -8.59 32.71
C TYR A 318 35.65 -10.08 32.94
N ALA A 319 34.58 -10.65 32.36
CA ALA A 319 34.28 -12.07 32.47
C ALA A 319 35.41 -12.93 31.86
N PHE A 320 35.96 -12.53 30.70
CA PHE A 320 37.11 -13.21 30.11
C PHE A 320 38.39 -13.07 30.96
N TRP A 321 38.71 -11.88 31.49
CA TRP A 321 39.84 -11.66 32.40
C TRP A 321 39.76 -12.56 33.64
N LYS A 322 38.59 -12.62 34.29
CA LYS A 322 38.38 -13.36 35.54
C LYS A 322 38.31 -14.89 35.37
N LYS A 323 38.17 -15.40 34.13
CA LYS A 323 38.01 -16.82 33.82
C LYS A 323 38.98 -17.32 32.75
N ALA A 324 40.28 -17.12 33.00
CA ALA A 324 41.37 -17.62 32.16
C ALA A 324 41.25 -19.12 31.77
N SER A 325 40.60 -19.95 32.58
CA SER A 325 40.26 -21.35 32.26
C SER A 325 39.48 -21.54 30.95
N TRP A 326 38.70 -20.54 30.52
CA TRP A 326 37.92 -20.58 29.27
C TRP A 326 38.77 -20.44 28.01
N SER A 327 40.08 -20.15 28.13
CA SER A 327 41.01 -20.21 26.99
C SER A 327 41.29 -21.63 26.49
N PHE A 328 41.02 -22.66 27.31
CA PHE A 328 41.31 -24.07 26.99
C PHE A 328 40.09 -24.90 26.58
N HIS A 329 38.86 -24.41 26.80
CA HIS A 329 37.62 -25.13 26.54
C HIS A 329 36.57 -24.20 25.90
N PRO A 330 35.86 -24.62 24.83
CA PRO A 330 34.85 -23.79 24.18
C PRO A 330 33.65 -23.55 25.11
N ILE A 331 33.31 -22.27 25.30
CA ILE A 331 32.16 -21.85 26.11
C ILE A 331 30.92 -21.62 25.24
N SER A 332 29.74 -22.11 25.67
CA SER A 332 28.48 -21.78 25.00
C SER A 332 28.02 -20.36 25.35
N MET A 333 27.43 -19.65 24.39
CA MET A 333 26.94 -18.28 24.61
C MET A 333 25.94 -18.21 25.78
N GLN A 334 25.07 -19.20 25.91
CA GLN A 334 24.11 -19.33 27.00
C GLN A 334 24.78 -19.47 28.38
N SER A 335 25.95 -20.13 28.46
CA SER A 335 26.75 -20.20 29.70
C SER A 335 27.33 -18.85 30.10
N LEU A 336 27.76 -18.05 29.11
CA LEU A 336 28.27 -16.69 29.35
C LEU A 336 27.14 -15.74 29.77
N VAL A 337 25.97 -15.82 29.14
CA VAL A 337 24.76 -15.08 29.57
C VAL A 337 24.47 -15.37 31.04
N SER A 338 24.31 -16.65 31.41
CA SER A 338 24.02 -17.06 32.79
C SER A 338 25.09 -16.64 33.79
N TYR A 339 26.37 -16.69 33.42
CA TYR A 339 27.47 -16.21 34.29
C TYR A 339 27.34 -14.70 34.58
N ILE A 340 27.17 -13.87 33.55
CA ILE A 340 27.08 -12.41 33.72
C ILE A 340 25.76 -12.03 34.41
N GLN A 341 24.65 -12.72 34.14
CA GLN A 341 23.38 -12.49 34.84
C GLN A 341 23.48 -12.81 36.33
N ASN A 342 24.10 -13.94 36.70
CA ASN A 342 24.34 -14.28 38.11
C ASN A 342 25.26 -13.26 38.77
N PHE A 343 26.33 -12.82 38.11
CA PHE A 343 27.22 -11.76 38.61
C PHE A 343 26.50 -10.43 38.83
N MET A 344 25.63 -10.00 37.90
CA MET A 344 24.84 -8.77 38.05
C MET A 344 23.80 -8.87 39.18
N LEU A 345 23.24 -10.05 39.41
CA LEU A 345 22.32 -10.31 40.51
C LEU A 345 23.04 -10.40 41.86
N GLU A 346 24.23 -11.00 41.92
CA GLU A 346 25.05 -11.16 43.13
C GLU A 346 25.65 -9.83 43.62
N TYR A 347 26.30 -9.06 42.72
CA TYR A 347 27.08 -7.88 43.12
C TYR A 347 26.33 -6.55 43.01
N PHE A 348 25.26 -6.49 42.21
CA PHE A 348 24.45 -5.26 42.06
C PHE A 348 22.96 -5.45 42.40
N GLY A 349 22.47 -6.69 42.53
CA GLY A 349 21.05 -6.98 42.79
C GLY A 349 20.14 -6.77 41.57
N ILE A 350 20.69 -6.77 40.35
CA ILE A 350 19.97 -6.39 39.12
C ILE A 350 19.84 -7.58 38.17
N GLN A 351 18.61 -7.93 37.80
CA GLN A 351 18.35 -8.84 36.68
C GLN A 351 18.49 -8.09 35.35
N VAL A 352 19.62 -8.28 34.66
CA VAL A 352 19.90 -7.67 33.35
C VAL A 352 19.59 -8.66 32.23
N LYS A 353 18.77 -8.25 31.25
CA LYS A 353 18.57 -9.03 30.01
C LYS A 353 19.60 -8.59 28.96
N LEU A 354 20.82 -9.13 29.05
CA LEU A 354 21.90 -8.85 28.10
C LEU A 354 21.66 -9.55 26.76
N ASN A 355 21.62 -8.78 25.67
CA ASN A 355 21.65 -9.33 24.32
C ASN A 355 23.12 -9.54 23.87
N LEU A 356 23.73 -10.64 24.33
CA LEU A 356 25.12 -10.96 23.96
C LEU A 356 25.29 -11.31 22.47
N GLU A 357 24.22 -11.69 21.77
CA GLU A 357 24.23 -11.93 20.31
C GLU A 357 24.57 -10.67 19.52
N ASN A 358 24.25 -9.47 20.04
CA ASN A 358 24.63 -8.19 19.42
C ASN A 358 25.93 -7.59 20.02
N VAL A 359 26.22 -7.86 21.30
CA VAL A 359 27.36 -7.27 22.02
C VAL A 359 28.69 -7.95 21.68
N LEU A 360 28.74 -9.29 21.67
CA LEU A 360 29.95 -10.02 21.28
C LEU A 360 30.43 -9.65 19.86
N PRO A 361 29.54 -9.46 18.87
CA PRO A 361 29.94 -8.98 17.55
C PRO A 361 30.52 -7.57 17.53
N ASP A 362 29.91 -6.54 18.15
CA ASP A 362 30.51 -5.18 18.13
C ASP A 362 31.89 -5.14 18.81
N LEU A 363 32.09 -6.01 19.81
CA LEU A 363 33.33 -6.17 20.56
C LEU A 363 34.41 -6.93 19.76
N LEU A 364 34.07 -8.02 19.08
CA LEU A 364 35.01 -8.86 18.32
C LEU A 364 35.24 -8.35 16.88
N SER A 365 34.24 -7.69 16.28
CA SER A 365 34.35 -7.09 14.94
C SER A 365 35.28 -5.87 14.88
N GLY A 366 35.78 -5.40 16.03
CA GLY A 366 36.93 -4.50 16.09
C GLY A 366 38.19 -5.03 15.39
N PHE A 367 38.26 -6.33 15.07
CA PHE A 367 39.31 -6.92 14.23
C PHE A 367 38.84 -7.40 12.83
N GLN A 368 37.55 -7.58 12.59
CA GLN A 368 36.99 -7.91 11.28
C GLN A 368 35.57 -7.35 11.14
N ASN A 369 35.30 -6.54 10.11
CA ASN A 369 34.00 -5.89 9.90
C ASN A 369 32.81 -6.88 10.05
N SER A 370 31.76 -6.42 10.74
CA SER A 370 30.39 -6.97 10.82
C SER A 370 29.99 -7.92 9.66
N GLU A 371 29.34 -9.08 9.87
CA GLU A 371 28.30 -9.45 10.85
C GLU A 371 28.28 -10.98 11.17
N PRO A 372 27.71 -11.42 12.31
CA PRO A 372 27.18 -12.78 12.53
C PRO A 372 25.68 -12.73 12.95
N TYR A 373 24.81 -13.72 12.72
CA TYR A 373 24.82 -15.15 13.11
C TYR A 373 23.72 -15.92 12.32
N LEU A 374 23.68 -17.27 12.14
CA LEU A 374 24.71 -18.32 12.33
C LEU A 374 24.66 -19.36 11.17
N PRO A 375 23.86 -20.48 11.14
CA PRO A 375 23.93 -21.46 10.04
C PRO A 375 22.74 -21.41 9.05
N ALA A 376 22.99 -21.82 7.81
CA ALA A 376 21.98 -22.11 6.78
C ALA A 376 22.08 -23.56 6.25
N TRP A 377 22.39 -24.53 7.13
CA TRP A 377 22.69 -25.91 6.74
C TRP A 377 22.10 -27.00 7.66
N LEU A 378 20.77 -27.10 7.69
CA LEU A 378 20.12 -28.42 7.61
C LEU A 378 19.31 -28.46 6.29
N HIS A 379 19.98 -28.49 5.14
CA HIS A 379 20.59 -29.65 4.48
C HIS A 379 19.87 -29.94 3.14
N SER A 380 20.25 -29.22 2.08
CA SER A 380 20.21 -29.73 0.70
C SER A 380 21.54 -30.44 0.44
N ALA A 381 21.58 -31.77 0.58
CA ALA A 381 22.85 -32.49 0.60
C ALA A 381 23.57 -32.51 -0.76
N TYR A 382 24.84 -32.11 -0.73
CA TYR A 382 25.83 -32.05 -1.81
C TYR A 382 25.65 -30.97 -2.90
N PRO A 383 26.72 -30.20 -3.18
CA PRO A 383 26.76 -29.27 -4.31
C PRO A 383 26.93 -29.97 -5.68
N MET A 384 26.42 -29.30 -6.71
CA MET A 384 26.53 -29.66 -8.13
C MET A 384 27.88 -29.20 -8.70
N ARG A 385 28.48 -29.95 -9.63
CA ARG A 385 29.86 -29.70 -10.11
C ARG A 385 29.95 -29.39 -11.61
N SER A 386 30.85 -28.47 -11.96
CA SER A 386 31.25 -28.14 -13.34
C SER A 386 32.71 -27.67 -13.39
N TYR A 387 33.26 -27.45 -14.58
CA TYR A 387 34.65 -27.03 -14.79
C TYR A 387 34.75 -25.74 -15.61
N ILE A 388 35.80 -24.95 -15.34
CA ILE A 388 36.16 -23.73 -16.06
C ILE A 388 36.61 -24.07 -17.49
N LYS A 389 35.96 -23.49 -18.51
CA LYS A 389 36.23 -23.78 -19.93
C LYS A 389 37.49 -23.07 -20.47
N TYR A 390 37.81 -21.88 -19.94
CA TYR A 390 38.92 -21.04 -20.39
C TYR A 390 39.67 -20.43 -19.21
N HIS A 391 40.98 -20.19 -19.37
CA HIS A 391 41.82 -19.58 -18.32
C HIS A 391 41.26 -18.22 -17.86
N ILE A 392 41.06 -18.07 -16.55
CA ILE A 392 40.54 -16.87 -15.91
C ILE A 392 41.71 -16.07 -15.34
N ASN A 393 41.85 -14.82 -15.81
CA ASN A 393 42.81 -13.88 -15.27
C ASN A 393 42.25 -13.17 -14.02
N PRO A 394 43.12 -12.78 -13.05
CA PRO A 394 42.76 -11.84 -11.99
C PRO A 394 42.06 -10.59 -12.55
N GLY A 395 40.94 -10.21 -11.95
CA GLY A 395 40.08 -9.11 -12.37
C GLY A 395 38.82 -9.53 -13.16
N ALA A 396 38.71 -10.78 -13.62
CA ALA A 396 37.57 -11.24 -14.41
C ALA A 396 36.26 -11.30 -13.59
N LYS A 397 35.17 -10.69 -14.10
CA LYS A 397 33.83 -10.71 -13.48
C LYS A 397 32.88 -11.77 -14.04
N GLU A 398 33.33 -12.56 -15.00
CA GLU A 398 32.54 -13.60 -15.67
C GLU A 398 33.39 -14.81 -16.01
N CYS A 399 32.74 -15.97 -16.14
CA CYS A 399 33.37 -17.24 -16.51
C CYS A 399 32.44 -18.03 -17.43
N ASP A 400 33.02 -18.65 -18.46
CA ASP A 400 32.36 -19.69 -19.25
C ASP A 400 32.70 -21.07 -18.70
N LEU A 401 31.70 -21.93 -18.59
CA LEU A 401 31.84 -23.30 -18.10
C LEU A 401 31.77 -24.32 -19.23
N GLU A 402 32.33 -25.50 -18.97
CA GLU A 402 32.14 -26.66 -19.82
C GLU A 402 30.65 -27.04 -19.92
N GLU A 403 30.27 -27.66 -21.04
CA GLU A 403 28.88 -27.98 -21.35
C GLU A 403 28.38 -29.19 -20.53
N THR A 404 27.88 -28.89 -19.33
CA THR A 404 27.20 -29.87 -18.48
C THR A 404 25.85 -30.26 -19.06
N SER A 405 25.54 -31.56 -19.05
CA SER A 405 24.23 -32.11 -19.46
C SER A 405 23.06 -31.73 -18.54
N LEU A 406 23.35 -31.10 -17.40
CA LEU A 406 22.39 -30.53 -16.46
C LEU A 406 22.46 -29.00 -16.49
N PRO A 407 21.32 -28.28 -16.49
CA PRO A 407 21.29 -26.82 -16.55
C PRO A 407 21.76 -26.19 -15.24
N LEU A 408 22.52 -25.09 -15.36
CA LEU A 408 23.00 -24.30 -14.22
C LEU A 408 21.84 -23.69 -13.41
N LEU A 409 22.09 -23.51 -12.11
CA LEU A 409 21.13 -22.92 -11.16
C LEU A 409 20.93 -21.43 -11.47
N HIS A 410 19.67 -20.94 -11.42
CA HIS A 410 19.33 -19.55 -11.79
C HIS A 410 20.06 -18.49 -10.95
N SER A 411 20.37 -18.80 -9.70
CA SER A 411 21.30 -18.06 -8.85
C SER A 411 21.81 -18.97 -7.74
N GLY A 412 22.86 -18.53 -7.06
CA GLY A 412 23.41 -19.24 -5.91
C GLY A 412 24.80 -18.76 -5.54
N VAL A 413 25.55 -19.65 -4.90
CA VAL A 413 26.97 -19.44 -4.60
C VAL A 413 27.76 -20.56 -5.24
N VAL A 414 28.91 -20.22 -5.83
CA VAL A 414 29.87 -21.17 -6.36
C VAL A 414 31.19 -21.09 -5.58
N HIS A 415 31.79 -22.26 -5.34
CA HIS A 415 33.15 -22.39 -4.87
C HIS A 415 34.06 -22.79 -6.03
N ILE A 416 35.04 -21.94 -6.36
CA ILE A 416 36.04 -22.15 -7.41
C ILE A 416 37.31 -22.74 -6.78
N ALA A 417 37.93 -23.71 -7.44
CA ALA A 417 39.09 -24.49 -6.97
C ALA A 417 38.91 -25.16 -5.58
N PRO A 418 37.73 -25.75 -5.26
CA PRO A 418 37.44 -26.30 -3.93
C PRO A 418 38.43 -27.43 -3.57
N GLY A 419 39.09 -27.28 -2.42
CA GLY A 419 40.12 -28.21 -1.94
C GLY A 419 41.58 -27.82 -2.26
N THR A 420 41.83 -26.63 -2.80
CA THR A 420 43.18 -26.08 -3.01
C THR A 420 43.51 -24.96 -2.00
N GLU A 421 44.73 -24.41 -2.05
CA GLU A 421 45.10 -23.23 -1.25
C GLU A 421 44.46 -21.91 -1.75
N TYR A 422 43.93 -21.89 -2.98
CA TYR A 422 43.45 -20.69 -3.68
C TYR A 422 41.93 -20.71 -3.93
N ILE A 423 41.16 -21.20 -2.96
CA ILE A 423 39.69 -21.31 -3.06
C ILE A 423 39.04 -19.93 -3.14
N GLU A 424 38.25 -19.68 -4.18
CA GLU A 424 37.44 -18.46 -4.30
C GLU A 424 35.94 -18.76 -4.24
N LYS A 425 35.24 -18.14 -3.28
CA LYS A 425 33.78 -18.23 -3.14
C LYS A 425 33.13 -17.02 -3.80
N LYS A 426 32.34 -17.21 -4.87
CA LYS A 426 31.66 -16.13 -5.60
C LYS A 426 30.14 -16.34 -5.61
N ALA A 427 29.39 -15.28 -5.30
CA ALA A 427 27.94 -15.25 -5.48
C ALA A 427 27.60 -14.97 -6.95
N PHE A 428 26.74 -15.79 -7.55
CA PHE A 428 26.49 -15.80 -8.97
C PHE A 428 25.00 -15.78 -9.33
N PHE A 429 24.71 -15.32 -10.54
CA PHE A 429 23.41 -15.38 -11.17
C PHE A 429 23.53 -15.93 -12.58
N SER A 430 22.70 -16.92 -12.89
CA SER A 430 22.47 -17.43 -14.25
C SER A 430 21.09 -16.93 -14.69
N GLU A 431 21.00 -15.64 -14.99
CA GLU A 431 19.79 -15.04 -15.54
C GLU A 431 19.51 -15.59 -16.95
N LYS A 432 18.74 -16.68 -16.99
CA LYS A 432 18.05 -17.09 -18.22
C LYS A 432 17.25 -15.88 -18.74
N PHE A 433 17.29 -15.70 -20.06
CA PHE A 433 16.71 -14.56 -20.78
C PHE A 433 17.44 -13.21 -20.64
N LEU A 434 18.66 -13.16 -20.08
CA LEU A 434 19.55 -12.02 -20.31
C LEU A 434 20.01 -12.02 -21.78
N LEU A 435 19.64 -10.99 -22.54
CA LEU A 435 20.09 -10.81 -23.93
C LEU A 435 21.40 -10.03 -23.97
N HIS A 436 22.37 -10.47 -24.77
CA HIS A 436 23.60 -9.71 -25.04
C HIS A 436 23.46 -8.98 -26.38
N ILE A 437 23.79 -7.70 -26.41
CA ILE A 437 23.79 -6.88 -27.62
C ILE A 437 25.16 -7.02 -28.31
N GLN A 438 25.22 -7.01 -29.64
CA GLN A 438 26.51 -7.02 -30.35
C GLN A 438 27.32 -5.74 -30.07
N GLU A 439 28.63 -5.87 -29.88
CA GLU A 439 29.43 -4.83 -29.21
C GLU A 439 29.59 -3.51 -29.99
N GLU A 440 29.39 -3.53 -31.32
CA GLU A 440 29.56 -2.36 -32.19
C GLU A 440 28.37 -1.38 -32.16
N GLN A 441 27.20 -1.80 -31.66
CA GLN A 441 25.95 -1.03 -31.74
C GLN A 441 25.26 -0.84 -30.38
N GLY A 442 26.06 -0.58 -29.32
CA GLY A 442 25.54 -0.30 -27.98
C GLY A 442 24.49 0.83 -27.95
N LEU A 443 23.53 0.69 -27.02
CA LEU A 443 22.31 1.49 -26.89
C LEU A 443 22.53 2.99 -27.06
N LYS A 444 21.82 3.64 -28.00
CA LYS A 444 21.95 5.08 -28.25
C LYS A 444 21.06 5.93 -27.34
N PHE A 445 20.22 5.31 -26.52
CA PHE A 445 19.28 5.99 -25.63
C PHE A 445 19.20 5.32 -24.25
N SER A 446 18.58 6.00 -23.27
CA SER A 446 18.31 5.47 -21.94
C SER A 446 16.82 5.18 -21.77
N HIS A 447 16.48 3.94 -21.45
CA HIS A 447 15.11 3.44 -21.39
C HIS A 447 14.73 3.14 -19.95
N ALA A 448 13.51 3.51 -19.56
CA ALA A 448 12.99 3.30 -18.22
C ALA A 448 12.39 1.88 -18.05
N PRO A 449 12.16 1.39 -16.81
CA PRO A 449 11.56 0.08 -16.56
C PRO A 449 10.20 -0.05 -17.26
N GLY A 450 9.86 -1.21 -17.79
CA GLY A 450 8.64 -1.41 -18.56
C GLY A 450 8.66 -0.81 -19.97
N SER A 451 9.83 -0.43 -20.51
CA SER A 451 9.99 -0.24 -21.96
C SER A 451 9.94 -1.60 -22.65
N ALA A 452 9.40 -1.66 -23.87
CA ALA A 452 9.23 -2.92 -24.57
C ALA A 452 10.45 -3.32 -25.42
N VAL A 453 10.69 -4.62 -25.46
CA VAL A 453 11.60 -5.31 -26.38
C VAL A 453 10.74 -6.13 -27.32
N ARG A 454 10.74 -5.75 -28.60
CA ARG A 454 10.04 -6.46 -29.68
C ARG A 454 11.04 -7.31 -30.46
N TRP A 455 11.03 -8.62 -30.24
CA TRP A 455 11.78 -9.57 -31.07
C TRP A 455 11.06 -9.76 -32.42
N ILE A 456 11.75 -9.49 -33.53
CA ILE A 456 11.26 -9.76 -34.88
C ILE A 456 11.54 -11.22 -35.21
N MET A 457 10.53 -11.94 -35.72
CA MET A 457 10.71 -13.32 -36.16
C MET A 457 11.29 -13.35 -37.58
N ASP A 458 12.52 -13.87 -37.75
CA ASP A 458 13.19 -13.96 -39.06
C ASP A 458 12.37 -14.77 -40.11
N LYS A 459 11.51 -15.66 -39.61
CA LYS A 459 10.48 -16.36 -40.39
C LYS A 459 9.12 -16.13 -39.70
N PRO A 460 8.28 -15.20 -40.19
CA PRO A 460 6.99 -14.91 -39.58
C PRO A 460 6.00 -16.06 -39.82
N ILE A 461 5.27 -16.46 -38.78
CA ILE A 461 4.30 -17.56 -38.84
C ILE A 461 3.07 -17.10 -39.64
N ARG A 462 2.68 -17.88 -40.65
CA ARG A 462 1.50 -17.60 -41.48
C ARG A 462 0.38 -18.58 -41.15
N THR A 463 -0.82 -18.04 -40.98
CA THR A 463 -2.05 -18.79 -40.72
C THR A 463 -3.25 -18.07 -41.36
N LYS A 464 -4.46 -18.53 -41.10
CA LYS A 464 -5.72 -17.96 -41.59
C LYS A 464 -6.78 -17.90 -40.49
N LEU A 465 -7.79 -17.05 -40.66
CA LEU A 465 -8.99 -17.06 -39.81
C LEU A 465 -9.88 -18.28 -40.08
N SER A 466 -10.32 -18.97 -39.02
CA SER A 466 -11.16 -20.19 -39.14
C SER A 466 -12.66 -19.93 -39.28
N GLU A 467 -13.10 -18.72 -38.92
CA GLU A 467 -14.50 -18.26 -38.91
C GLU A 467 -14.61 -16.78 -39.34
N ASP A 468 -15.82 -16.33 -39.68
CA ASP A 468 -16.11 -14.92 -39.93
C ASP A 468 -16.24 -14.17 -38.59
N ILE A 469 -15.72 -12.94 -38.53
CA ILE A 469 -15.53 -12.21 -37.28
C ILE A 469 -16.29 -10.89 -37.31
N SER A 470 -17.19 -10.72 -36.34
CA SER A 470 -17.98 -9.50 -36.15
C SER A 470 -17.13 -8.35 -35.59
N PRO A 471 -17.50 -7.08 -35.84
CA PRO A 471 -16.71 -5.92 -35.44
C PRO A 471 -16.76 -5.62 -33.93
N GLU A 472 -17.37 -6.51 -33.15
CA GLU A 472 -17.43 -6.43 -31.69
C GLU A 472 -16.64 -7.55 -31.01
N SER A 473 -16.04 -8.49 -31.76
CA SER A 473 -15.31 -9.60 -31.15
C SER A 473 -14.00 -9.14 -30.50
N ASN A 474 -13.67 -9.79 -29.38
CA ASN A 474 -12.43 -9.56 -28.64
C ASN A 474 -11.35 -10.62 -28.97
N PHE A 475 -11.54 -11.47 -29.98
CA PHE A 475 -10.62 -12.57 -30.31
C PHE A 475 -10.64 -12.96 -31.79
N LEU A 476 -9.53 -13.51 -32.28
CA LEU A 476 -9.42 -14.07 -33.63
C LEU A 476 -9.15 -15.58 -33.55
N SER A 477 -10.07 -16.42 -34.03
CA SER A 477 -9.84 -17.86 -34.16
C SER A 477 -9.03 -18.16 -35.42
N VAL A 478 -7.90 -18.88 -35.29
CA VAL A 478 -6.99 -19.21 -36.40
C VAL A 478 -6.87 -20.70 -36.67
N SER A 479 -6.50 -21.07 -37.91
CA SER A 479 -6.31 -22.46 -38.35
C SER A 479 -4.82 -22.78 -38.57
N THR A 480 -4.11 -23.19 -37.52
CA THR A 480 -2.71 -23.66 -37.60
C THR A 480 -2.58 -25.16 -37.41
N GLU A 481 -1.75 -25.80 -38.25
CA GLU A 481 -1.42 -27.23 -38.17
C GLU A 481 -0.58 -27.59 -36.92
N SER A 482 0.19 -26.63 -36.38
CA SER A 482 0.87 -26.76 -35.09
C SER A 482 0.60 -25.55 -34.20
N LEU A 483 -0.30 -25.72 -33.22
CA LEU A 483 -0.55 -24.74 -32.16
C LEU A 483 0.67 -24.52 -31.26
N GLU A 484 1.59 -25.49 -31.19
CA GLU A 484 2.81 -25.38 -30.37
C GLU A 484 3.81 -24.37 -30.93
N SER A 485 3.78 -24.11 -32.24
CA SER A 485 4.65 -23.13 -32.90
C SER A 485 4.29 -21.67 -32.58
N LEU A 486 3.03 -21.41 -32.23
CA LEU A 486 2.51 -20.05 -32.01
C LEU A 486 2.93 -19.49 -30.63
N PRO A 487 3.62 -18.33 -30.56
CA PRO A 487 3.95 -17.71 -29.29
C PRO A 487 2.69 -17.27 -28.53
N LEU A 488 2.76 -17.32 -27.19
CA LEU A 488 1.62 -17.12 -26.29
C LEU A 488 1.16 -15.65 -26.23
N GLN A 489 2.04 -14.71 -26.58
CA GLN A 489 1.71 -13.31 -26.81
C GLN A 489 2.51 -12.81 -28.02
N GLY A 490 2.00 -11.83 -28.76
CA GLY A 490 2.73 -11.30 -29.91
C GLY A 490 1.93 -10.34 -30.79
N ILE A 491 2.52 -10.02 -31.94
CA ILE A 491 2.01 -9.05 -32.92
C ILE A 491 1.70 -9.77 -34.22
N GLY A 492 0.40 -9.81 -34.54
CA GLY A 492 -0.15 -10.32 -35.78
C GLY A 492 -0.56 -9.21 -36.73
N LYS A 493 -0.66 -9.55 -38.02
CA LYS A 493 -1.19 -8.68 -39.08
C LYS A 493 -2.25 -9.46 -39.87
N VAL A 494 -3.47 -8.95 -39.94
CA VAL A 494 -4.51 -9.47 -40.84
C VAL A 494 -4.37 -8.75 -42.18
N ILE A 495 -4.38 -9.49 -43.29
CA ILE A 495 -4.35 -8.93 -44.64
C ILE A 495 -5.78 -8.77 -45.17
N LEU A 496 -6.19 -7.53 -45.42
CA LEU A 496 -7.50 -7.13 -45.93
C LEU A 496 -7.32 -6.46 -47.31
N GLY A 497 -7.13 -7.30 -48.34
CA GLY A 497 -6.75 -6.83 -49.67
C GLY A 497 -5.37 -6.17 -49.64
N GLU A 498 -5.29 -4.89 -50.05
CA GLU A 498 -4.06 -4.10 -50.00
C GLU A 498 -3.73 -3.56 -48.58
N ARG A 499 -4.69 -3.60 -47.64
CA ARG A 499 -4.48 -3.10 -46.27
C ARG A 499 -3.97 -4.20 -45.35
N GLN A 500 -3.09 -3.82 -44.41
CA GLN A 500 -2.66 -4.69 -43.31
C GLN A 500 -3.13 -4.07 -41.99
N VAL A 501 -3.87 -4.83 -41.19
CA VAL A 501 -4.32 -4.43 -39.86
C VAL A 501 -3.47 -5.16 -38.83
N GLU A 502 -2.59 -4.41 -38.16
CA GLU A 502 -1.72 -4.92 -37.10
C GLU A 502 -2.45 -4.94 -35.75
N PHE A 503 -2.35 -6.06 -35.04
CA PHE A 503 -2.98 -6.30 -33.75
C PHE A 503 -2.02 -6.99 -32.79
N ARG A 504 -2.11 -6.66 -31.50
CA ARG A 504 -1.51 -7.43 -30.42
C ARG A 504 -2.49 -8.50 -29.94
N TYR A 505 -1.97 -9.64 -29.51
CA TYR A 505 -2.78 -10.72 -28.97
C TYR A 505 -2.10 -11.46 -27.81
N HIS A 506 -2.94 -12.09 -26.99
CA HIS A 506 -2.60 -13.14 -26.04
C HIS A 506 -3.33 -14.44 -26.42
N ARG A 507 -2.71 -15.59 -26.21
CA ARG A 507 -3.22 -16.91 -26.62
C ARG A 507 -2.87 -17.92 -25.53
N LYS A 508 -3.87 -18.64 -25.01
CA LYS A 508 -3.63 -19.81 -24.15
C LYS A 508 -3.02 -20.94 -24.99
N ARG A 509 -2.12 -21.74 -24.40
CA ARG A 509 -1.31 -22.75 -25.09
C ARG A 509 -2.11 -23.70 -26.00
N GLU A 510 -3.25 -24.18 -25.51
CA GLU A 510 -4.15 -25.11 -26.22
C GLU A 510 -5.21 -24.43 -27.09
N GLU A 511 -5.50 -23.14 -26.90
CA GLU A 511 -6.53 -22.45 -27.69
C GLU A 511 -5.97 -21.94 -29.03
N ASN A 512 -6.78 -22.11 -30.09
CA ASN A 512 -6.54 -21.49 -31.39
C ASN A 512 -7.09 -20.05 -31.47
N ARG A 513 -7.49 -19.47 -30.33
CA ARG A 513 -8.05 -18.12 -30.20
C ARG A 513 -6.98 -17.12 -29.77
N LEU A 514 -6.71 -16.16 -30.63
CA LEU A 514 -5.87 -15.01 -30.36
C LEU A 514 -6.74 -13.92 -29.71
N SER A 515 -6.82 -13.90 -28.39
CA SER A 515 -7.51 -12.82 -27.66
C SER A 515 -6.81 -11.50 -27.92
N LEU A 516 -7.54 -10.53 -28.46
CA LEU A 516 -6.99 -9.22 -28.83
C LEU A 516 -6.62 -8.43 -27.57
N ASP A 517 -5.43 -7.82 -27.58
CA ASP A 517 -4.96 -6.97 -26.48
C ASP A 517 -5.49 -5.53 -26.63
N ALA A 518 -6.09 -4.98 -25.56
CA ALA A 518 -6.66 -3.64 -25.51
C ALA A 518 -5.70 -2.58 -24.93
N GLY A 519 -4.50 -2.98 -24.52
CA GLY A 519 -3.55 -2.13 -23.82
C GLY A 519 -2.88 -1.09 -24.70
N LEU A 520 -2.43 -0.01 -24.07
CA LEU A 520 -1.73 1.09 -24.74
C LEU A 520 -0.50 0.61 -25.51
N ARG A 521 -0.20 1.25 -26.65
CA ARG A 521 0.98 0.86 -27.44
C ARG A 521 2.29 1.12 -26.73
N TYR A 522 2.42 2.19 -25.95
CA TYR A 522 3.65 2.56 -25.28
C TYR A 522 3.43 2.81 -23.78
N ARG A 523 4.49 2.75 -22.96
CA ARG A 523 4.44 3.23 -21.57
C ARG A 523 4.49 4.75 -21.56
N HIS A 524 3.53 5.39 -20.91
CA HIS A 524 3.50 6.85 -20.78
C HIS A 524 3.65 7.28 -19.33
N SER A 525 4.78 7.91 -19.01
CA SER A 525 5.05 8.54 -17.73
C SER A 525 4.32 9.89 -17.61
N VAL A 526 3.93 10.26 -16.38
CA VAL A 526 3.23 11.53 -16.11
C VAL A 526 4.24 12.68 -16.04
N CYS A 527 4.60 13.24 -17.19
CA CYS A 527 5.44 14.44 -17.27
C CYS A 527 4.62 15.71 -16.94
N PRO A 528 5.00 16.52 -15.93
CA PRO A 528 4.25 17.72 -15.54
C PRO A 528 4.14 18.79 -16.64
N GLU A 529 5.11 18.86 -17.55
CA GLU A 529 5.15 19.83 -18.65
C GLU A 529 4.36 19.40 -19.90
N SER A 530 3.98 18.11 -19.97
CA SER A 530 3.42 17.48 -21.16
C SER A 530 2.49 16.31 -20.78
N GLN A 531 1.48 16.60 -19.96
CA GLN A 531 0.51 15.59 -19.50
C GLN A 531 -0.16 14.89 -20.68
N VAL A 532 -0.31 13.57 -20.57
CA VAL A 532 -1.14 12.78 -21.50
C VAL A 532 -2.61 13.03 -21.17
N LEU A 533 -3.36 13.47 -22.16
CA LEU A 533 -4.77 13.85 -22.02
C LEU A 533 -5.66 12.82 -22.70
N VAL A 534 -6.62 12.31 -21.96
CA VAL A 534 -7.67 11.41 -22.45
C VAL A 534 -8.91 12.27 -22.74
N ARG A 535 -9.55 12.09 -23.90
CA ARG A 535 -10.82 12.74 -24.24
C ARG A 535 -11.84 11.71 -24.74
N PRO A 536 -13.11 11.74 -24.31
CA PRO A 536 -14.14 10.91 -24.92
C PRO A 536 -14.42 11.46 -26.33
N ARG A 537 -14.41 10.58 -27.33
CA ARG A 537 -14.82 10.95 -28.68
C ARG A 537 -16.32 11.17 -28.67
N LEU A 538 -16.73 12.40 -28.98
CA LEU A 538 -18.09 12.86 -28.72
C LEU A 538 -19.10 12.20 -29.68
N PRO A 539 -20.30 11.81 -29.18
CA PRO A 539 -21.34 11.20 -30.00
C PRO A 539 -21.83 12.17 -31.07
N PHE A 540 -21.91 11.67 -32.30
CA PHE A 540 -22.44 12.39 -33.44
C PHE A 540 -23.32 11.48 -34.30
N PHE A 541 -24.31 12.07 -34.97
CA PHE A 541 -25.12 11.41 -35.98
C PHE A 541 -25.48 12.40 -37.10
N SER A 542 -26.07 11.91 -38.19
CA SER A 542 -26.61 12.72 -39.28
C SER A 542 -28.13 12.64 -39.27
N LEU A 543 -28.83 13.75 -39.55
CA LEU A 543 -30.29 13.74 -39.69
C LEU A 543 -30.73 12.88 -40.88
N VAL A 544 -31.64 11.93 -40.61
CA VAL A 544 -32.23 11.01 -41.61
C VAL A 544 -33.32 11.72 -42.43
N GLU A 545 -33.99 12.70 -41.84
CA GLU A 545 -35.08 13.51 -42.41
C GLU A 545 -34.81 15.00 -42.17
N GLU A 546 -35.50 15.88 -42.91
CA GLU A 546 -35.38 17.33 -42.73
C GLU A 546 -36.18 17.78 -41.51
N CYS A 547 -35.54 18.44 -40.54
CA CYS A 547 -36.27 18.99 -39.39
C CYS A 547 -36.84 20.37 -39.74
N PRO A 548 -38.16 20.59 -39.62
CA PRO A 548 -38.78 21.87 -39.94
C PRO A 548 -38.31 23.00 -39.00
N LYS A 549 -38.54 24.23 -39.46
CA LYS A 549 -38.35 25.44 -38.66
C LYS A 549 -39.33 25.44 -37.47
N GLY A 550 -38.83 25.75 -36.27
CA GLY A 550 -39.60 25.68 -35.02
C GLY A 550 -39.51 24.33 -34.28
N SER A 551 -38.80 23.33 -34.81
CA SER A 551 -38.56 22.07 -34.10
C SER A 551 -37.83 22.29 -32.78
N SER A 552 -38.42 21.79 -31.69
CA SER A 552 -37.87 21.82 -30.33
C SER A 552 -37.45 20.44 -29.81
N CYS A 553 -37.75 19.36 -30.54
CA CYS A 553 -37.33 17.98 -30.26
C CYS A 553 -36.72 17.36 -31.53
N ILE A 554 -35.63 16.61 -31.39
CA ILE A 554 -34.96 15.87 -32.48
C ILE A 554 -34.68 14.44 -32.02
N GLU A 555 -35.04 13.44 -32.83
CA GLU A 555 -34.85 12.01 -32.50
C GLU A 555 -33.36 11.63 -32.51
N ILE A 556 -32.93 10.80 -31.54
CA ILE A 556 -31.59 10.24 -31.44
C ILE A 556 -31.63 8.78 -31.94
N PRO A 557 -30.79 8.37 -32.90
CA PRO A 557 -30.71 6.97 -33.33
C PRO A 557 -30.29 6.05 -32.19
N ASP A 558 -30.89 4.86 -32.09
CA ASP A 558 -30.75 3.93 -30.95
C ASP A 558 -29.29 3.59 -30.57
N ASN A 559 -28.39 3.59 -31.56
CA ASN A 559 -26.96 3.31 -31.37
C ASN A 559 -26.14 4.50 -30.81
N THR A 560 -26.78 5.63 -30.46
CA THR A 560 -26.11 6.89 -30.07
C THR A 560 -26.47 7.32 -28.65
N VAL A 561 -25.50 7.27 -27.73
CA VAL A 561 -25.72 7.64 -26.32
C VAL A 561 -25.33 9.11 -26.09
N PHE A 562 -26.29 9.94 -25.69
CA PHE A 562 -26.08 11.33 -25.27
C PHE A 562 -26.27 11.49 -23.75
N PRO A 563 -25.55 12.41 -23.07
CA PRO A 563 -25.83 12.74 -21.67
C PRO A 563 -27.17 13.46 -21.50
N GLN A 564 -27.70 13.50 -20.27
CA GLN A 564 -29.02 14.05 -19.94
C GLN A 564 -29.19 15.54 -20.31
N SER A 565 -28.10 16.30 -20.40
CA SER A 565 -28.07 17.66 -20.92
C SER A 565 -26.67 18.01 -21.42
N GLY A 566 -26.57 19.03 -22.26
CA GLY A 566 -25.30 19.48 -22.84
C GLY A 566 -25.48 20.55 -23.90
N LEU A 567 -24.46 20.74 -24.74
CA LEU A 567 -24.49 21.59 -25.93
C LEU A 567 -24.36 20.71 -27.18
N VAL A 568 -25.09 21.03 -28.23
CA VAL A 568 -25.00 20.34 -29.53
C VAL A 568 -24.64 21.33 -30.63
N LYS A 569 -23.62 21.00 -31.45
CA LYS A 569 -23.24 21.71 -32.67
C LYS A 569 -23.95 21.06 -33.85
N PHE A 570 -24.91 21.78 -34.44
CA PHE A 570 -25.46 21.47 -35.75
C PHE A 570 -24.48 21.99 -36.80
N SER A 571 -24.07 21.14 -37.74
CA SER A 571 -23.12 21.49 -38.80
C SER A 571 -23.65 21.08 -40.17
N TYR A 572 -23.82 22.04 -41.06
CA TYR A 572 -24.18 21.86 -42.46
C TYR A 572 -23.33 22.78 -43.36
N PRO A 573 -23.23 22.58 -44.69
CA PRO A 573 -22.06 23.02 -45.48
C PRO A 573 -21.68 24.52 -45.50
N ALA A 574 -22.53 25.42 -45.01
CA ALA A 574 -22.27 26.87 -44.96
C ALA A 574 -22.34 27.47 -43.54
N ASN A 575 -22.84 26.74 -42.54
CA ASN A 575 -23.19 27.28 -41.22
C ASN A 575 -22.97 26.23 -40.12
N SER A 576 -22.63 26.69 -38.91
CA SER A 576 -22.77 25.88 -37.70
C SER A 576 -23.43 26.68 -36.58
N TRP A 577 -24.26 26.01 -35.79
CA TRP A 577 -25.00 26.61 -34.68
C TRP A 577 -24.93 25.71 -33.46
N ILE A 578 -24.67 26.31 -32.29
CA ILE A 578 -24.59 25.63 -30.99
C ILE A 578 -25.80 26.02 -30.15
N VAL A 579 -26.46 25.03 -29.56
CA VAL A 579 -27.63 25.22 -28.70
C VAL A 579 -27.61 24.25 -27.51
N PRO A 580 -28.03 24.68 -26.30
CA PRO A 580 -28.22 23.77 -25.18
C PRO A 580 -29.39 22.81 -25.41
N TYR A 581 -29.28 21.60 -24.89
CA TYR A 581 -30.36 20.61 -24.92
C TYR A 581 -30.53 19.89 -23.58
N SER A 582 -31.69 19.26 -23.43
CA SER A 582 -32.03 18.27 -22.40
C SER A 582 -32.55 17.00 -23.07
N LEU A 583 -32.34 15.83 -22.48
CA LEU A 583 -32.74 14.55 -23.06
C LEU A 583 -34.14 14.18 -22.55
N GLU A 584 -35.08 13.94 -23.47
CA GLU A 584 -36.48 13.61 -23.17
C GLU A 584 -36.82 12.25 -23.81
N CYS A 585 -37.20 11.25 -23.01
CA CYS A 585 -37.59 9.92 -23.51
C CYS A 585 -39.12 9.87 -23.72
N LYS A 586 -39.53 9.40 -24.90
CA LYS A 586 -40.93 9.23 -25.32
C LYS A 586 -41.04 7.93 -26.11
N GLU A 587 -42.00 7.07 -25.76
CA GLU A 587 -42.32 5.84 -26.52
C GLU A 587 -41.08 4.93 -26.74
N ASN A 588 -40.26 4.76 -25.70
CA ASN A 588 -38.95 4.10 -25.70
C ASN A 588 -37.85 4.72 -26.58
N LYS A 589 -38.13 5.82 -27.31
CA LYS A 589 -37.14 6.59 -28.07
C LYS A 589 -36.60 7.79 -27.30
N ASN A 590 -35.34 8.14 -27.56
CA ASN A 590 -34.68 9.28 -26.94
C ASN A 590 -34.70 10.50 -27.86
N PHE A 591 -35.03 11.68 -27.33
CA PHE A 591 -35.08 12.94 -28.07
C PHE A 591 -34.19 14.01 -27.43
N LEU A 592 -33.50 14.80 -28.26
CA LEU A 592 -32.84 16.05 -27.88
C LEU A 592 -33.89 17.17 -27.83
N LYS A 593 -34.29 17.57 -26.64
CA LYS A 593 -35.16 18.73 -26.39
C LYS A 593 -34.32 20.00 -26.31
N LEU A 594 -34.41 20.86 -27.33
CA LEU A 594 -33.58 22.05 -27.47
C LEU A 594 -34.08 23.20 -26.57
N ALA A 595 -33.14 23.98 -26.02
CA ALA A 595 -33.46 25.16 -25.22
C ALA A 595 -33.85 26.39 -26.06
N LEU A 596 -33.60 26.35 -27.38
CA LEU A 596 -34.02 27.34 -28.37
C LEU A 596 -34.51 26.60 -29.62
N GLU A 597 -35.60 27.07 -30.21
CA GLU A 597 -36.19 26.49 -31.43
C GLU A 597 -35.29 26.70 -32.67
N THR A 598 -35.41 25.81 -33.65
CA THR A 598 -34.69 25.93 -34.94
C THR A 598 -35.11 27.20 -35.69
N LYS A 599 -34.19 28.16 -35.83
CA LYS A 599 -34.43 29.43 -36.54
C LYS A 599 -34.64 29.25 -38.05
N GLU A 600 -34.08 28.19 -38.60
CA GLU A 600 -34.06 27.78 -40.01
C GLU A 600 -34.32 26.26 -40.05
N PRO A 601 -34.89 25.70 -41.14
CA PRO A 601 -35.02 24.25 -41.28
C PRO A 601 -33.62 23.61 -41.35
N LEU A 602 -33.46 22.44 -40.74
CA LEU A 602 -32.20 21.70 -40.78
C LEU A 602 -32.27 20.64 -41.88
N PRO A 603 -31.48 20.77 -42.97
CA PRO A 603 -31.55 19.84 -44.08
C PRO A 603 -31.14 18.43 -43.67
N LYS A 604 -31.63 17.43 -44.42
CA LYS A 604 -31.14 16.06 -44.36
C LYS A 604 -29.61 16.02 -44.47
N GLU A 605 -28.97 15.06 -43.80
CA GLU A 605 -27.52 14.95 -43.64
C GLU A 605 -26.84 16.03 -42.76
N THR A 606 -27.58 16.98 -42.17
CA THR A 606 -27.02 17.86 -41.12
C THR A 606 -26.40 17.02 -40.01
N LYS A 607 -25.13 17.30 -39.67
CA LYS A 607 -24.42 16.59 -38.62
C LYS A 607 -24.77 17.20 -37.26
N VAL A 608 -25.24 16.34 -36.36
CA VAL A 608 -25.63 16.65 -34.99
C VAL A 608 -24.57 16.05 -34.08
N CYS A 609 -23.78 16.90 -33.41
CA CYS A 609 -22.64 16.46 -32.60
C CYS A 609 -22.71 17.06 -31.20
N LEU A 610 -22.53 16.24 -30.15
CA LEU A 610 -22.30 16.75 -28.79
C LEU A 610 -20.99 17.56 -28.79
N THR A 611 -21.00 18.74 -28.17
CA THR A 611 -19.88 19.68 -28.26
C THR A 611 -19.56 20.32 -26.90
N PRO A 612 -18.29 20.59 -26.56
CA PRO A 612 -17.96 21.53 -25.49
C PRO A 612 -18.42 22.95 -25.89
N PRO A 613 -18.35 23.95 -24.99
CA PRO A 613 -18.37 25.35 -25.42
C PRO A 613 -17.31 25.60 -26.51
N VAL A 614 -17.74 26.05 -27.69
CA VAL A 614 -16.86 26.43 -28.82
C VAL A 614 -17.18 27.87 -29.23
N SER A 615 -16.15 28.60 -29.63
CA SER A 615 -16.19 29.96 -30.16
C SER A 615 -15.11 30.14 -31.22
N THR A 616 -14.96 31.35 -31.74
CA THR A 616 -14.00 31.73 -32.78
C THR A 616 -13.21 32.95 -32.36
N LEU A 617 -11.94 33.03 -32.77
CA LEU A 617 -11.11 34.24 -32.58
C LEU A 617 -11.62 35.37 -33.47
N THR A 618 -11.97 36.53 -32.89
CA THR A 618 -12.41 37.69 -33.70
C THR A 618 -11.29 38.25 -34.59
N HIS A 619 -10.04 38.15 -34.13
CA HIS A 619 -8.86 38.72 -34.75
C HIS A 619 -7.67 37.76 -34.63
N ALA A 620 -6.69 37.85 -35.53
CA ALA A 620 -5.52 36.97 -35.52
C ALA A 620 -4.62 37.21 -34.30
N VAL A 621 -4.43 36.17 -33.49
CA VAL A 621 -3.65 36.20 -32.24
C VAL A 621 -2.19 35.89 -32.54
N LYS A 622 -1.28 36.80 -32.18
CA LYS A 622 0.18 36.59 -32.27
C LYS A 622 0.68 35.71 -31.12
N LYS A 623 1.89 35.18 -31.29
CA LYS A 623 2.68 34.57 -30.21
C LYS A 623 2.92 35.56 -29.06
N ASN A 624 3.05 35.05 -27.85
CA ASN A 624 3.26 35.73 -26.58
C ASN A 624 2.10 36.66 -26.13
N ILE A 625 0.86 36.37 -26.52
CA ILE A 625 -0.34 37.14 -26.10
C ILE A 625 -0.98 36.50 -24.85
N TRP A 626 -1.46 37.35 -23.94
CA TRP A 626 -2.10 37.00 -22.66
C TRP A 626 -3.62 37.25 -22.61
N LEU A 627 -4.20 37.90 -23.63
CA LEU A 627 -5.62 38.24 -23.71
C LEU A 627 -6.21 37.66 -25.00
N LEU A 628 -7.16 36.74 -24.87
CA LEU A 628 -7.75 36.02 -26.00
C LEU A 628 -9.13 36.60 -26.36
N PRO A 629 -9.32 37.19 -27.56
CA PRO A 629 -10.60 37.74 -27.98
C PRO A 629 -11.49 36.66 -28.62
N LEU A 630 -12.73 36.52 -28.14
CA LEU A 630 -13.71 35.54 -28.64
C LEU A 630 -14.97 36.22 -29.16
N GLN A 631 -15.59 35.61 -30.17
CA GLN A 631 -16.84 36.11 -30.79
C GLN A 631 -18.07 35.91 -29.88
N ASP A 632 -18.15 34.75 -29.22
CA ASP A 632 -19.13 34.44 -28.17
C ASP A 632 -18.39 33.85 -26.94
N ASN A 633 -18.87 34.14 -25.74
CA ASN A 633 -18.37 33.56 -24.49
C ASN A 633 -19.48 33.03 -23.55
N GLN A 634 -20.76 33.06 -23.96
CA GLN A 634 -21.92 32.79 -23.10
C GLN A 634 -21.89 31.43 -22.37
N TYR A 635 -21.32 30.39 -23.00
CA TYR A 635 -21.35 29.01 -22.49
C TYR A 635 -20.04 28.53 -21.84
N PHE A 636 -18.99 29.37 -21.85
CA PHE A 636 -17.68 29.03 -21.30
C PHE A 636 -17.67 29.16 -19.77
N SER A 637 -16.86 28.34 -19.10
CA SER A 637 -16.63 28.48 -17.65
C SER A 637 -15.91 29.79 -17.31
N LYS A 638 -16.08 30.25 -16.07
CA LYS A 638 -15.32 31.40 -15.54
C LYS A 638 -13.83 31.08 -15.29
N ARG A 639 -13.40 29.81 -15.35
CA ARG A 639 -12.01 29.32 -15.34
C ARG A 639 -11.97 27.94 -15.98
N GLY A 640 -10.85 27.58 -16.60
CA GLY A 640 -10.65 26.26 -17.20
C GLY A 640 -9.43 26.23 -18.11
N THR A 641 -9.44 25.33 -19.09
CA THR A 641 -8.45 25.25 -20.17
C THR A 641 -9.16 25.38 -21.52
N LEU A 642 -8.56 26.15 -22.42
CA LEU A 642 -8.99 26.33 -23.80
C LEU A 642 -8.05 25.55 -24.73
N ILE A 643 -8.60 25.00 -25.80
CA ILE A 643 -7.87 24.45 -26.94
C ILE A 643 -8.04 25.45 -28.08
N LEU A 644 -6.94 26.04 -28.56
CA LEU A 644 -6.90 26.94 -29.70
C LEU A 644 -6.54 26.14 -30.96
N SER A 645 -7.25 26.37 -32.07
CA SER A 645 -7.03 25.64 -33.34
C SER A 645 -7.00 24.11 -33.19
N PRO A 646 -8.04 23.48 -32.59
CA PRO A 646 -8.08 22.04 -32.36
C PRO A 646 -7.93 21.23 -33.65
N ASP A 647 -7.28 20.08 -33.55
CA ASP A 647 -6.96 19.14 -34.62
C ASP A 647 -6.14 19.74 -35.79
N THR A 648 -5.27 20.72 -35.49
CA THR A 648 -4.31 21.32 -36.44
C THR A 648 -2.87 21.30 -35.93
N ASP A 649 -1.88 21.52 -36.80
CA ASP A 649 -0.45 21.68 -36.45
C ASP A 649 -0.16 22.88 -35.51
N GLN A 650 -1.18 23.71 -35.23
CA GLN A 650 -1.12 24.87 -34.34
C GLN A 650 -2.01 24.67 -33.10
N GLU A 651 -2.43 23.44 -32.79
CA GLU A 651 -3.23 23.13 -31.59
C GLU A 651 -2.49 23.57 -30.32
N GLU A 652 -3.10 24.46 -29.53
CA GLU A 652 -2.51 24.95 -28.28
C GLU A 652 -3.48 24.86 -27.11
N ARG A 653 -3.05 24.20 -26.01
CA ARG A 653 -3.80 24.11 -24.76
C ARG A 653 -3.33 25.21 -23.79
N ILE A 654 -4.25 26.08 -23.38
CA ILE A 654 -3.94 27.22 -22.50
C ILE A 654 -5.00 27.38 -21.42
N SER A 655 -4.59 27.41 -20.15
CA SER A 655 -5.49 27.69 -19.03
C SER A 655 -5.82 29.18 -18.90
N PHE A 656 -7.02 29.52 -18.40
CA PHE A 656 -7.51 30.90 -18.33
C PHE A 656 -8.21 31.22 -17.00
N GLN A 657 -8.15 32.50 -16.59
CA GLN A 657 -8.65 33.01 -15.31
C GLN A 657 -9.71 34.11 -15.47
N GLY A 658 -10.81 33.74 -16.12
CA GLY A 658 -12.02 34.55 -16.21
C GLY A 658 -12.02 35.55 -17.33
N GLU A 659 -13.20 36.13 -17.53
CA GLU A 659 -13.40 37.23 -18.45
C GLU A 659 -12.59 38.44 -17.97
N THR A 660 -12.07 39.19 -18.93
CA THR A 660 -11.46 40.49 -18.77
C THR A 660 -12.14 41.42 -19.76
N LEU A 661 -12.75 42.48 -19.25
CA LEU A 661 -13.53 43.42 -20.03
C LEU A 661 -12.65 44.64 -20.35
N ARG A 662 -12.53 44.97 -21.63
CA ARG A 662 -12.01 46.28 -22.03
C ARG A 662 -13.21 47.19 -22.17
N ILE A 663 -13.38 48.10 -21.21
CA ILE A 663 -14.47 49.06 -21.19
C ILE A 663 -13.99 50.40 -21.76
N ARG A 664 -14.87 51.06 -22.50
CA ARG A 664 -14.69 52.44 -22.96
C ARG A 664 -15.41 53.38 -22.01
N LEU A 665 -14.76 54.47 -21.63
CA LEU A 665 -15.30 55.52 -20.78
C LEU A 665 -15.87 56.64 -21.66
N GLU A 666 -16.99 57.25 -21.25
CA GLU A 666 -17.54 58.44 -21.93
C GLU A 666 -16.67 59.69 -21.72
N SER A 667 -15.88 59.72 -20.65
CA SER A 667 -14.90 60.77 -20.34
C SER A 667 -13.55 60.16 -19.99
N PRO A 668 -12.42 60.74 -20.45
CA PRO A 668 -11.09 60.19 -20.21
C PRO A 668 -10.61 60.46 -18.78
N LEU A 669 -9.83 59.53 -18.21
CA LEU A 669 -9.38 59.58 -16.81
C LEU A 669 -8.64 60.87 -16.43
N ILE A 670 -9.02 61.48 -15.31
CA ILE A 670 -8.32 62.60 -14.68
C ILE A 670 -7.09 62.11 -13.91
N PHE A 671 -7.11 60.88 -13.36
CA PHE A 671 -5.99 60.33 -12.58
C PHE A 671 -5.33 59.09 -13.22
N THR A 672 -4.33 58.51 -12.54
CA THR A 672 -3.57 57.32 -13.00
C THR A 672 -3.68 56.22 -11.97
N HIS A 673 -4.45 55.18 -12.29
CA HIS A 673 -4.78 54.10 -11.37
C HIS A 673 -3.79 52.94 -11.53
N LYS A 674 -3.30 52.42 -10.39
CA LYS A 674 -2.37 51.28 -10.34
C LYS A 674 -3.08 49.98 -10.72
N ARG A 675 -2.32 48.99 -11.22
CA ARG A 675 -2.82 47.61 -11.39
C ARG A 675 -3.36 47.10 -10.05
N GLY A 676 -4.56 46.52 -10.07
CA GLY A 676 -5.25 46.02 -8.88
C GLY A 676 -6.12 47.04 -8.14
N ALA A 677 -6.18 48.30 -8.58
CA ALA A 677 -7.12 49.31 -8.04
C ALA A 677 -8.57 48.80 -8.11
N LEU A 678 -9.36 49.12 -7.08
CA LEU A 678 -10.75 48.67 -6.95
C LEU A 678 -11.69 49.51 -7.82
N ILE A 679 -12.67 48.84 -8.41
CA ILE A 679 -13.67 49.44 -9.30
C ILE A 679 -15.04 48.94 -8.87
N ALA A 680 -15.91 49.82 -8.41
CA ALA A 680 -17.28 49.48 -8.03
C ALA A 680 -18.26 49.93 -9.12
N VAL A 681 -19.27 49.13 -9.45
CA VAL A 681 -20.39 49.62 -10.28
C VAL A 681 -21.36 50.38 -9.39
N LYS A 682 -21.60 51.66 -9.71
CA LYS A 682 -22.43 52.56 -8.93
C LYS A 682 -23.87 52.06 -8.87
N GLY A 683 -24.39 51.85 -7.66
CA GLY A 683 -25.72 51.26 -7.42
C GLY A 683 -25.74 49.73 -7.33
N MET A 684 -24.60 49.05 -7.48
CA MET A 684 -24.48 47.60 -7.31
C MET A 684 -23.43 47.26 -6.23
N THR A 685 -23.54 46.07 -5.62
CA THR A 685 -22.54 45.57 -4.65
C THR A 685 -21.28 45.00 -5.33
N LEU A 686 -21.24 45.00 -6.67
CA LEU A 686 -20.19 44.40 -7.47
C LEU A 686 -18.91 45.24 -7.47
N LYS A 687 -17.81 44.62 -7.04
CA LYS A 687 -16.46 45.18 -7.07
C LYS A 687 -15.55 44.33 -7.96
N SER A 688 -14.86 44.99 -8.89
CA SER A 688 -13.83 44.45 -9.77
C SER A 688 -12.47 45.10 -9.49
N LYS A 689 -11.44 44.71 -10.24
CA LYS A 689 -10.08 45.24 -10.19
C LYS A 689 -9.56 45.56 -11.59
N LEU A 690 -8.73 46.61 -11.69
CA LEU A 690 -8.02 46.96 -12.92
C LEU A 690 -6.91 45.94 -13.20
N THR A 691 -6.97 45.22 -14.33
CA THR A 691 -6.01 44.15 -14.67
C THR A 691 -4.67 44.69 -15.19
N GLN A 692 -4.62 45.95 -15.60
CA GLN A 692 -3.43 46.67 -16.06
C GLN A 692 -3.28 48.00 -15.29
N LYS A 693 -2.30 48.84 -15.65
CA LYS A 693 -2.19 50.22 -15.14
C LYS A 693 -2.95 51.16 -16.06
N ALA A 694 -3.92 51.91 -15.55
CA ALA A 694 -4.65 52.89 -16.33
C ALA A 694 -3.99 54.27 -16.21
N TYR A 695 -3.66 54.89 -17.34
CA TYR A 695 -2.99 56.18 -17.40
C TYR A 695 -3.98 57.35 -17.48
N LYS A 696 -3.58 58.50 -16.93
CA LYS A 696 -4.30 59.77 -17.10
C LYS A 696 -4.52 60.05 -18.58
N LYS A 697 -5.71 60.53 -18.93
CA LYS A 697 -6.29 60.69 -20.28
C LYS A 697 -6.65 59.40 -21.03
N SER A 698 -6.63 58.21 -20.43
CA SER A 698 -7.12 57.01 -21.12
C SER A 698 -8.66 57.01 -21.26
N GLU A 699 -9.16 56.79 -22.48
CA GLU A 699 -10.58 56.48 -22.75
C GLU A 699 -10.91 54.99 -22.53
N PHE A 700 -9.90 54.12 -22.45
CA PHE A 700 -10.08 52.68 -22.28
C PHE A 700 -9.42 52.19 -21.00
N ILE A 701 -10.10 51.33 -20.26
CA ILE A 701 -9.51 50.59 -19.14
C ILE A 701 -9.87 49.11 -19.21
N THR A 702 -8.95 48.28 -18.71
CA THR A 702 -9.05 46.82 -18.75
C THR A 702 -9.30 46.31 -17.33
N ILE A 703 -10.44 45.65 -17.13
CA ILE A 703 -10.97 45.30 -15.81
C ILE A 703 -11.28 43.81 -15.74
N GLN A 704 -11.23 43.21 -14.55
CA GLN A 704 -11.66 41.82 -14.38
C GLN A 704 -13.18 41.72 -14.55
N GLY A 705 -13.67 40.65 -15.18
CA GLY A 705 -15.07 40.49 -15.51
C GLY A 705 -15.99 40.50 -14.29
N PHE A 706 -17.14 41.17 -14.41
CA PHE A 706 -18.20 41.10 -13.43
C PHE A 706 -18.88 39.72 -13.44
N PRO A 707 -19.49 39.26 -12.33
CA PRO A 707 -20.20 37.99 -12.32
C PRO A 707 -21.51 38.01 -13.13
N GLU A 708 -22.00 39.20 -13.50
CA GLU A 708 -23.27 39.50 -14.18
C GLU A 708 -23.04 40.23 -15.52
N ASN A 709 -23.94 40.03 -16.49
CA ASN A 709 -23.85 40.60 -17.84
C ASN A 709 -24.30 42.08 -17.89
N ILE A 710 -23.41 42.99 -17.49
CA ILE A 710 -23.64 44.45 -17.52
C ILE A 710 -23.11 45.03 -18.85
N ALA A 711 -23.97 45.55 -19.71
CA ALA A 711 -23.56 46.13 -21.00
C ALA A 711 -22.96 47.54 -20.87
N SER A 712 -23.51 48.36 -19.97
CA SER A 712 -23.10 49.73 -19.66
C SER A 712 -23.53 50.14 -18.26
N GLY A 713 -22.99 51.23 -17.74
CA GLY A 713 -23.36 51.77 -16.42
C GLY A 713 -22.44 52.91 -15.97
N GLU A 714 -22.44 53.22 -14.69
CA GLU A 714 -21.48 54.14 -14.05
C GLU A 714 -20.54 53.33 -13.15
N ILE A 715 -19.22 53.51 -13.30
CA ILE A 715 -18.19 52.95 -12.41
C ILE A 715 -17.58 54.02 -11.51
N ILE A 716 -17.17 53.60 -10.32
CA ILE A 716 -16.42 54.36 -9.34
C ILE A 716 -15.01 53.75 -9.25
N LEU A 717 -13.99 54.56 -9.53
CA LEU A 717 -12.58 54.21 -9.43
C LEU A 717 -12.02 54.73 -8.11
N ASP A 718 -11.54 53.82 -7.25
CA ASP A 718 -10.99 54.13 -5.94
C ASP A 718 -9.47 54.35 -6.01
N MET A 719 -8.97 55.42 -5.37
CA MET A 719 -7.55 55.78 -5.29
C MET A 719 -6.94 55.60 -3.89
N GLY A 720 -7.74 55.29 -2.87
CA GLY A 720 -7.39 55.50 -1.46
C GLY A 720 -8.08 56.73 -0.87
N GLU A 721 -7.92 56.90 0.44
CA GLU A 721 -9.03 57.05 1.41
C GLU A 721 -10.05 58.19 1.21
N GLU A 722 -9.80 59.20 0.37
CA GLU A 722 -10.72 60.33 0.14
C GLU A 722 -11.00 60.70 -1.33
N ILE A 723 -10.42 60.01 -2.34
CA ILE A 723 -10.59 60.40 -3.76
C ILE A 723 -11.21 59.27 -4.59
N GLN A 724 -12.38 59.54 -5.16
CA GLN A 724 -13.11 58.66 -6.09
C GLN A 724 -13.36 59.38 -7.42
N GLU A 725 -13.11 58.70 -8.55
CA GLU A 725 -13.45 59.19 -9.90
C GLU A 725 -14.66 58.39 -10.45
N ILE A 726 -15.66 59.06 -11.02
CA ILE A 726 -16.89 58.42 -11.53
C ILE A 726 -17.02 58.64 -13.03
N HIS A 727 -17.14 57.56 -13.79
CA HIS A 727 -17.33 57.59 -15.25
C HIS A 727 -18.50 56.71 -15.67
N ARG A 728 -19.19 57.13 -16.74
CA ARG A 728 -20.00 56.23 -17.54
C ARG A 728 -19.12 55.35 -18.41
N PHE A 729 -19.51 54.09 -18.56
CA PHE A 729 -18.79 53.12 -19.36
C PHE A 729 -19.73 52.27 -20.22
N SER A 730 -19.18 51.76 -21.32
CA SER A 730 -19.73 50.65 -22.10
C SER A 730 -18.66 49.57 -22.30
N ILE A 731 -19.06 48.30 -22.42
CA ILE A 731 -18.13 47.25 -22.86
C ILE A 731 -17.78 47.50 -24.34
N ALA A 732 -16.50 47.63 -24.63
CA ALA A 732 -16.01 47.67 -26.01
C ALA A 732 -15.66 46.26 -26.51
N GLU A 733 -14.88 45.51 -25.73
CA GLU A 733 -14.38 44.18 -26.11
C GLU A 733 -14.35 43.24 -24.89
N ARG A 734 -14.56 41.94 -25.13
CA ARG A 734 -14.43 40.88 -24.13
C ARG A 734 -13.22 40.00 -24.45
N TYR A 735 -12.44 39.65 -23.43
CA TYR A 735 -11.27 38.79 -23.52
C TYR A 735 -11.32 37.71 -22.44
N PHE A 736 -10.61 36.60 -22.63
CA PHE A 736 -10.14 35.76 -21.52
C PHE A 736 -8.69 36.11 -21.14
N GLU A 737 -8.41 36.25 -19.85
CA GLU A 737 -7.03 36.39 -19.33
C GLU A 737 -6.39 35.00 -19.21
N LEU A 738 -5.35 34.75 -20.01
CA LEU A 738 -4.63 33.48 -20.06
C LEU A 738 -3.60 33.40 -18.92
N THR A 739 -3.39 32.21 -18.35
CA THR A 739 -2.38 31.99 -17.29
C THR A 739 -0.96 31.85 -17.84
N THR A 740 -0.85 31.44 -19.09
CA THR A 740 0.39 31.31 -19.85
C THR A 740 0.16 31.92 -21.23
N PRO A 741 1.14 32.62 -21.81
CA PRO A 741 0.94 33.29 -23.10
C PRO A 741 1.05 32.32 -24.27
N THR A 742 0.41 32.65 -25.39
CA THR A 742 0.39 31.83 -26.61
C THR A 742 1.79 31.48 -27.13
N ARG A 743 2.03 30.20 -27.41
CA ARG A 743 3.23 29.65 -28.05
C ARG A 743 3.19 29.81 -29.57
N PHE A 744 2.00 29.79 -30.18
CA PHE A 744 1.80 29.86 -31.63
C PHE A 744 1.13 31.17 -32.09
N ARG A 745 0.86 31.27 -33.39
CA ARG A 745 0.11 32.37 -34.03
C ARG A 745 -1.15 31.78 -34.65
N HIS A 746 -2.32 32.18 -34.16
CA HIS A 746 -3.61 31.70 -34.65
C HIS A 746 -4.24 32.71 -35.61
N ALA A 747 -5.07 32.25 -36.54
CA ALA A 747 -5.76 33.10 -37.50
C ALA A 747 -6.99 33.78 -36.87
N ALA A 748 -7.52 34.81 -37.54
CA ALA A 748 -8.90 35.22 -37.27
C ALA A 748 -9.84 34.09 -37.75
N GLY A 749 -10.89 33.80 -36.98
CA GLY A 749 -11.80 32.69 -37.26
C GLY A 749 -11.34 31.30 -36.83
N SER A 750 -10.12 31.13 -36.28
CA SER A 750 -9.71 29.84 -35.68
C SER A 750 -10.67 29.46 -34.55
N GLU A 751 -11.10 28.19 -34.52
CA GLU A 751 -11.96 27.68 -33.45
C GLU A 751 -11.20 27.64 -32.11
N VAL A 752 -11.95 27.90 -31.04
CA VAL A 752 -11.50 27.83 -29.65
C VAL A 752 -12.55 27.06 -28.86
N CYS A 753 -12.17 25.95 -28.23
CA CYS A 753 -13.09 25.15 -27.42
C CYS A 753 -12.61 24.97 -25.97
N GLU A 754 -13.54 24.77 -25.04
CA GLU A 754 -13.21 24.52 -23.64
C GLU A 754 -12.96 23.03 -23.37
N ALA A 755 -11.80 22.71 -22.78
CA ALA A 755 -11.33 21.35 -22.52
C ALA A 755 -12.06 20.63 -21.35
N LYS A 756 -13.37 20.88 -21.15
CA LYS A 756 -14.22 20.24 -20.11
C LYS A 756 -14.28 18.71 -20.18
N LEU A 757 -13.92 18.16 -21.34
CA LEU A 757 -14.01 16.75 -21.69
C LEU A 757 -12.61 16.09 -21.76
N GLU A 758 -11.53 16.87 -21.67
CA GLU A 758 -10.19 16.30 -21.56
C GLU A 758 -9.82 16.14 -20.08
N SER A 759 -9.25 14.99 -19.71
CA SER A 759 -8.76 14.73 -18.36
C SER A 759 -7.39 14.07 -18.42
N PRO A 760 -6.40 14.55 -17.64
CA PRO A 760 -5.07 13.97 -17.64
C PRO A 760 -5.06 12.59 -17.00
N LEU A 761 -4.14 11.73 -17.45
CA LEU A 761 -3.83 10.48 -16.75
C LEU A 761 -3.27 10.79 -15.36
N ARG A 762 -3.93 10.23 -14.33
CA ARG A 762 -3.60 10.42 -12.91
C ARG A 762 -2.37 9.63 -12.47
N TYR A 763 -2.09 8.53 -13.16
CA TYR A 763 -0.97 7.63 -12.91
C TYR A 763 -0.29 7.29 -14.24
N GLU A 764 0.94 6.78 -14.17
CA GLU A 764 1.59 6.23 -15.36
C GLU A 764 0.76 5.09 -15.93
N ALA A 765 0.49 5.14 -17.23
CA ALA A 765 -0.17 4.04 -17.92
C ALA A 765 0.89 3.19 -18.62
N PHE A 766 1.05 1.96 -18.15
CA PHE A 766 2.01 1.01 -18.69
C PHE A 766 1.50 0.43 -20.03
N GLN A 767 2.44 0.11 -20.91
CA GLN A 767 2.17 -0.69 -22.11
C GLN A 767 1.44 -1.99 -21.72
N GLY A 768 0.37 -2.35 -22.44
CA GLY A 768 -0.51 -3.48 -22.06
C GLY A 768 -1.62 -3.15 -21.04
N SER A 769 -1.64 -1.96 -20.43
CA SER A 769 -2.68 -1.61 -19.44
C SER A 769 -4.05 -1.42 -20.07
N HIS A 770 -5.01 -2.32 -19.79
CA HIS A 770 -6.43 -2.10 -20.12
C HIS A 770 -7.12 -1.13 -19.14
N LEU A 771 -6.53 -0.84 -17.98
CA LEU A 771 -7.09 0.05 -16.96
C LEU A 771 -6.32 1.38 -16.96
N ILE A 772 -6.94 2.45 -17.45
CA ILE A 772 -6.38 3.80 -17.36
C ILE A 772 -7.19 4.61 -16.34
N THR A 773 -6.52 5.33 -15.45
CA THR A 773 -7.19 6.18 -14.45
C THR A 773 -6.88 7.64 -14.75
N VAL A 774 -7.93 8.44 -14.92
CA VAL A 774 -7.83 9.89 -15.16
C VAL A 774 -8.04 10.67 -13.86
N GLU A 775 -7.66 11.95 -13.82
CA GLU A 775 -7.81 12.77 -12.61
C GLU A 775 -9.29 12.98 -12.26
N ASP A 776 -10.10 13.40 -13.25
CA ASP A 776 -11.55 13.47 -13.16
C ASP A 776 -12.21 12.78 -14.36
N ALA A 777 -12.97 11.70 -14.12
CA ALA A 777 -13.75 11.06 -15.16
C ALA A 777 -15.20 11.55 -15.19
N SER A 778 -15.62 12.51 -14.34
CA SER A 778 -17.03 12.91 -14.18
C SER A 778 -17.73 13.23 -15.50
N SER A 779 -17.02 13.87 -16.43
CA SER A 779 -17.50 14.24 -17.78
C SER A 779 -17.50 13.10 -18.81
N PHE A 780 -16.98 11.91 -18.49
CA PHE A 780 -16.95 10.74 -19.37
C PHE A 780 -18.24 9.91 -19.24
N PRO A 781 -18.85 9.47 -20.36
CA PRO A 781 -19.98 8.53 -20.32
C PRO A 781 -19.57 7.16 -19.74
N LEU A 782 -20.57 6.36 -19.35
CA LEU A 782 -20.36 5.00 -18.80
C LEU A 782 -19.84 3.99 -19.85
N ALA A 783 -20.03 4.29 -21.13
CA ALA A 783 -19.49 3.57 -22.27
C ALA A 783 -19.27 4.55 -23.43
N GLY A 784 -18.30 4.27 -24.31
CA GLY A 784 -18.08 5.07 -25.51
C GLY A 784 -16.78 4.70 -26.21
N THR A 785 -16.29 5.61 -27.06
CA THR A 785 -14.89 5.59 -27.51
C THR A 785 -14.15 6.77 -26.90
N LEU A 786 -12.88 6.57 -26.54
CA LEU A 786 -11.96 7.60 -26.10
C LEU A 786 -10.80 7.72 -27.08
N GLU A 787 -10.22 8.90 -27.12
CA GLU A 787 -9.03 9.28 -27.88
C GLU A 787 -7.98 9.72 -26.84
N ILE A 788 -6.79 9.14 -26.90
CA ILE A 788 -5.68 9.50 -26.02
C ILE A 788 -4.68 10.32 -26.84
N ASN A 789 -4.44 11.55 -26.40
CA ASN A 789 -3.51 12.49 -27.00
C ASN A 789 -2.15 12.36 -26.30
N PHE A 790 -1.21 11.64 -26.94
CA PHE A 790 0.15 11.50 -26.45
C PHE A 790 1.00 12.70 -26.89
N HIS A 791 1.55 13.43 -25.91
CA HIS A 791 1.94 14.83 -26.09
C HIS A 791 3.33 15.06 -26.74
N SER A 792 3.91 14.03 -27.38
CA SER A 792 5.17 14.13 -28.12
C SER A 792 4.98 14.81 -29.49
N THR A 793 6.06 15.39 -30.02
CA THR A 793 6.08 16.09 -31.31
C THR A 793 5.87 15.10 -32.47
N GLY A 794 4.60 14.87 -32.82
CA GLY A 794 4.17 13.83 -33.75
C GLY A 794 2.71 13.41 -33.54
N GLY A 795 2.15 13.65 -32.34
CA GLY A 795 0.71 13.61 -32.11
C GLY A 795 0.05 12.25 -32.36
N VAL A 796 0.67 11.17 -31.88
CA VAL A 796 0.08 9.82 -31.98
C VAL A 796 -1.24 9.80 -31.18
N LYS A 797 -2.34 9.59 -31.90
CA LYS A 797 -3.71 9.56 -31.38
C LYS A 797 -4.24 8.15 -31.38
N GLU A 798 -4.45 7.59 -30.19
CA GLU A 798 -4.97 6.22 -30.06
C GLU A 798 -6.43 6.22 -29.64
N VAL A 799 -7.27 5.55 -30.42
CA VAL A 799 -8.72 5.46 -30.20
C VAL A 799 -9.10 4.07 -29.70
N PHE A 800 -9.70 4.01 -28.52
CA PHE A 800 -10.12 2.77 -27.86
C PHE A 800 -11.62 2.86 -27.49
N PRO A 801 -12.43 1.80 -27.68
CA PRO A 801 -13.69 1.67 -26.98
C PRO A 801 -13.42 1.46 -25.48
N PHE A 802 -14.27 2.02 -24.61
CA PHE A 802 -14.11 1.92 -23.16
C PHE A 802 -15.43 1.71 -22.41
N LEU A 803 -15.33 1.14 -21.22
CA LEU A 803 -16.36 1.17 -20.18
C LEU A 803 -15.88 1.94 -18.95
N ARG A 804 -16.81 2.49 -18.18
CA ARG A 804 -16.56 3.18 -16.91
C ARG A 804 -17.65 2.79 -15.91
N THR A 805 -17.25 2.34 -14.72
CA THR A 805 -18.17 2.07 -13.61
C THR A 805 -18.66 3.37 -12.98
N GLN A 806 -19.91 3.39 -12.49
CA GLN A 806 -20.49 4.56 -11.83
C GLN A 806 -19.60 5.00 -10.64
N CYS A 807 -19.42 6.32 -10.50
CA CYS A 807 -18.56 6.95 -9.49
C CYS A 807 -17.05 6.58 -9.56
N SER A 808 -16.58 5.87 -10.58
CA SER A 808 -15.16 5.58 -10.79
C SER A 808 -14.46 6.62 -11.67
N ASN A 809 -13.15 6.78 -11.45
CA ASN A 809 -12.25 7.53 -12.34
C ASN A 809 -11.35 6.62 -13.21
N THR A 810 -11.54 5.29 -13.13
CA THR A 810 -10.88 4.31 -13.98
C THR A 810 -11.76 3.96 -15.18
N LEU A 811 -11.16 4.04 -16.37
CA LEU A 811 -11.72 3.65 -17.65
C LEU A 811 -11.11 2.30 -18.06
N ILE A 812 -11.96 1.37 -18.46
CA ILE A 812 -11.61 0.00 -18.87
C ILE A 812 -11.61 -0.02 -20.40
N LEU A 813 -10.43 -0.05 -21.01
CA LEU A 813 -10.25 -0.19 -22.45
C LEU A 813 -10.72 -1.58 -22.92
N LYS A 814 -11.39 -1.61 -24.05
CA LYS A 814 -11.81 -2.84 -24.74
C LYS A 814 -11.03 -3.03 -26.03
N SER A 815 -10.70 -4.27 -26.33
CA SER A 815 -10.19 -4.70 -27.63
C SER A 815 -11.35 -5.22 -28.46
N GLN A 816 -11.58 -4.62 -29.62
CA GLN A 816 -12.60 -5.08 -30.57
C GLN A 816 -12.01 -5.07 -31.98
N ALA A 817 -12.35 -6.09 -32.78
CA ALA A 817 -12.01 -6.14 -34.19
C ALA A 817 -12.66 -4.93 -34.91
N ARG A 818 -11.89 -3.90 -35.27
CA ARG A 818 -12.44 -2.61 -35.75
C ARG A 818 -13.24 -2.70 -37.07
N GLU A 819 -13.14 -3.80 -37.81
CA GLU A 819 -13.79 -4.05 -39.10
C GLU A 819 -14.23 -5.53 -39.16
N VAL A 820 -15.18 -5.87 -40.03
CA VAL A 820 -15.60 -7.27 -40.28
C VAL A 820 -14.45 -8.03 -40.96
N LEU A 821 -13.94 -9.07 -40.32
CA LEU A 821 -12.89 -9.92 -40.91
C LEU A 821 -13.52 -11.21 -41.44
N LYS A 822 -13.17 -11.59 -42.67
CA LYS A 822 -13.72 -12.80 -43.29
C LYS A 822 -12.92 -14.04 -42.94
N LYS A 823 -13.60 -15.18 -42.85
CA LYS A 823 -12.98 -16.51 -42.85
C LYS A 823 -11.95 -16.64 -43.98
N ASP A 824 -10.92 -17.45 -43.75
CA ASP A 824 -9.76 -17.68 -44.63
C ASP A 824 -8.84 -16.45 -44.87
N SER A 825 -9.13 -15.29 -44.27
CA SER A 825 -8.26 -14.10 -44.38
C SER A 825 -6.85 -14.39 -43.80
N PRO A 826 -5.75 -14.01 -44.48
CA PRO A 826 -4.40 -14.32 -44.03
C PRO A 826 -4.05 -13.58 -42.74
N VAL A 827 -3.46 -14.30 -41.80
CA VAL A 827 -2.91 -13.75 -40.55
C VAL A 827 -1.42 -14.07 -40.50
N ILE A 828 -0.60 -13.05 -40.30
CA ILE A 828 0.86 -13.18 -40.23
C ILE A 828 1.34 -12.71 -38.86
N ILE A 829 1.88 -13.62 -38.05
CA ILE A 829 2.50 -13.30 -36.76
C ILE A 829 3.98 -13.01 -37.01
N SER A 830 4.40 -11.81 -36.64
CA SER A 830 5.62 -11.18 -37.15
C SER A 830 6.64 -10.82 -36.08
N ALA A 831 6.19 -10.61 -34.85
CA ALA A 831 7.03 -10.27 -33.72
C ALA A 831 6.42 -10.71 -32.39
N VAL A 832 7.26 -10.80 -31.35
CA VAL A 832 6.85 -11.00 -29.96
C VAL A 832 7.36 -9.82 -29.14
N GLU A 833 6.50 -9.26 -28.28
CA GLU A 833 6.75 -8.02 -27.56
C GLU A 833 6.68 -8.26 -26.05
N ILE A 834 7.69 -7.79 -25.31
CA ILE A 834 7.86 -8.07 -23.87
C ILE A 834 8.39 -6.84 -23.14
N ALA A 835 7.77 -6.47 -22.02
CA ALA A 835 8.23 -5.38 -21.16
C ALA A 835 9.48 -5.77 -20.34
N THR A 836 10.41 -4.82 -20.12
CA THR A 836 11.58 -5.02 -19.25
C THR A 836 11.27 -4.79 -17.78
N ASN A 837 11.93 -5.52 -16.89
CA ASN A 837 11.73 -5.38 -15.44
C ASN A 837 12.61 -4.28 -14.80
N CYS A 838 13.53 -3.67 -15.57
CA CYS A 838 14.47 -2.65 -15.10
C CYS A 838 14.81 -1.63 -16.20
N ALA A 839 15.43 -0.53 -15.79
CA ALA A 839 15.99 0.47 -16.70
C ALA A 839 17.26 -0.05 -17.40
N TYR A 840 17.62 0.58 -18.53
CA TYR A 840 18.86 0.35 -19.25
C TYR A 840 19.37 1.66 -19.88
N HIS A 841 20.68 1.82 -19.98
CA HIS A 841 21.37 3.09 -20.24
C HIS A 841 22.28 3.03 -21.48
N TYR A 842 22.79 4.20 -21.89
CA TYR A 842 23.56 4.50 -23.12
C TYR A 842 24.82 3.64 -23.40
N HIS A 843 25.18 2.72 -22.50
CA HIS A 843 26.34 1.84 -22.64
C HIS A 843 26.06 0.37 -22.23
N ASP A 844 24.81 0.02 -21.89
CA ASP A 844 24.50 -1.34 -21.41
C ASP A 844 24.51 -2.34 -22.59
N LYS A 845 25.48 -3.26 -22.58
CA LYS A 845 25.58 -4.35 -23.58
C LYS A 845 24.57 -5.48 -23.32
N ARG A 846 23.67 -5.35 -22.35
CA ARG A 846 22.82 -6.45 -21.82
C ARG A 846 21.43 -5.95 -21.44
N ILE A 847 20.38 -6.68 -21.80
CA ILE A 847 18.98 -6.35 -21.47
C ILE A 847 18.30 -7.54 -20.79
N LYS A 848 17.54 -7.25 -19.72
CA LYS A 848 16.80 -8.22 -18.91
C LYS A 848 15.30 -8.21 -19.27
N ALA A 849 14.88 -9.15 -20.10
CA ALA A 849 13.50 -9.30 -20.58
C ALA A 849 13.11 -10.79 -20.63
N ASN A 850 11.89 -11.15 -20.18
CA ASN A 850 11.51 -12.55 -19.96
C ASN A 850 10.86 -13.20 -21.20
N PHE A 851 11.66 -13.80 -22.09
CA PHE A 851 11.19 -14.45 -23.32
C PHE A 851 10.58 -15.86 -23.14
N SER A 852 10.01 -16.18 -21.97
CA SER A 852 9.34 -17.46 -21.70
C SER A 852 8.09 -17.73 -22.56
N CYS A 853 7.45 -16.69 -23.10
CA CYS A 853 6.27 -16.80 -23.96
C CYS A 853 6.57 -17.28 -25.40
N VAL A 854 7.84 -17.51 -25.74
CA VAL A 854 8.31 -17.93 -27.07
C VAL A 854 8.76 -19.41 -27.03
N PRO A 855 8.07 -20.33 -27.74
CA PRO A 855 8.39 -21.77 -27.70
C PRO A 855 9.83 -22.12 -28.10
N ALA A 856 10.44 -21.34 -28.99
CA ALA A 856 11.81 -21.53 -29.47
C ALA A 856 12.52 -20.18 -29.71
N PHE A 857 12.77 -19.42 -28.63
CA PHE A 857 13.51 -18.16 -28.73
C PHE A 857 14.97 -18.40 -29.16
N PRO A 858 15.45 -17.82 -30.27
CA PRO A 858 16.72 -18.20 -30.89
C PRO A 858 17.95 -17.71 -30.10
N ASN A 859 19.11 -18.23 -30.48
CA ASN A 859 20.40 -17.84 -29.90
C ASN A 859 20.96 -16.53 -30.47
N GLU A 860 20.41 -16.05 -31.59
CA GLU A 860 20.72 -14.78 -32.24
C GLU A 860 19.47 -14.28 -32.98
N GLY A 861 19.42 -12.98 -33.30
CA GLY A 861 18.30 -12.41 -34.06
C GLY A 861 18.19 -10.90 -33.92
N THR A 862 17.08 -10.33 -34.39
CA THR A 862 16.82 -8.89 -34.36
C THR A 862 15.79 -8.50 -33.30
N ILE A 863 16.11 -7.54 -32.43
CA ILE A 863 15.17 -6.88 -31.53
C ILE A 863 15.00 -5.40 -31.91
N ILE A 864 13.78 -4.88 -31.77
CA ILE A 864 13.48 -3.45 -31.72
C ILE A 864 13.22 -3.08 -30.26
N LEU A 865 13.82 -1.98 -29.81
CA LEU A 865 13.59 -1.39 -28.50
C LEU A 865 12.65 -0.20 -28.64
N GLU A 866 11.53 -0.23 -27.91
CA GLU A 866 10.53 0.83 -27.90
C GLU A 866 10.62 1.63 -26.58
N PRO A 867 11.31 2.79 -26.57
CA PRO A 867 11.20 3.75 -25.49
C PRO A 867 9.84 4.45 -25.57
N GLY A 868 9.14 4.60 -24.45
CA GLY A 868 7.78 5.19 -24.39
C GLY A 868 7.64 6.68 -24.78
N SER A 869 8.70 7.30 -25.31
CA SER A 869 8.75 8.71 -25.68
C SER A 869 9.90 9.10 -26.64
N GLN A 870 10.66 8.15 -27.19
CA GLN A 870 11.86 8.41 -28.02
C GLN A 870 11.85 7.54 -29.29
N ASN A 871 12.96 7.53 -30.06
CA ASN A 871 13.05 6.78 -31.31
C ASN A 871 13.15 5.26 -31.07
N GLU A 872 12.57 4.47 -31.98
CA GLU A 872 12.82 3.03 -32.08
C GLU A 872 14.29 2.74 -32.37
N GLU A 873 14.87 1.73 -31.72
CA GLU A 873 16.24 1.27 -31.99
C GLU A 873 16.28 -0.24 -32.28
N THR A 874 16.66 -0.58 -33.51
CA THR A 874 16.81 -1.96 -33.99
C THR A 874 18.24 -2.44 -33.77
N ILE A 875 18.42 -3.58 -33.10
CA ILE A 875 19.76 -4.14 -32.80
C ILE A 875 19.78 -5.67 -32.92
N LEU A 876 20.95 -6.20 -33.30
CA LEU A 876 21.25 -7.62 -33.29
C LEU A 876 21.67 -8.07 -31.87
N PHE A 877 21.10 -9.18 -31.42
CA PHE A 877 21.44 -9.79 -30.13
C PHE A 877 22.05 -11.18 -30.30
N GLN A 878 22.74 -11.64 -29.26
CA GLN A 878 23.22 -13.00 -29.08
C GLN A 878 22.88 -13.48 -27.65
N ARG A 879 22.64 -14.78 -27.48
CA ARG A 879 22.25 -15.41 -26.21
C ARG A 879 23.18 -16.58 -25.89
N PHE A 880 23.77 -16.57 -24.69
CA PHE A 880 24.66 -17.61 -24.20
C PHE A 880 24.00 -18.43 -23.06
N PRO A 881 24.11 -19.77 -23.05
CA PRO A 881 23.46 -20.60 -22.02
C PRO A 881 24.32 -20.82 -20.76
N ASN A 882 25.66 -20.88 -20.90
CA ASN A 882 26.57 -21.41 -19.87
C ASN A 882 27.58 -20.36 -19.32
N ARG A 883 27.31 -19.07 -19.52
CA ARG A 883 28.12 -17.98 -18.97
C ARG A 883 27.60 -17.57 -17.59
N ILE A 884 28.49 -17.55 -16.60
CA ILE A 884 28.19 -17.13 -15.24
C ILE A 884 28.77 -15.74 -14.97
N TYR A 885 27.97 -14.88 -14.33
CA TYR A 885 28.36 -13.55 -13.87
C TYR A 885 28.56 -13.52 -12.35
N PHE A 886 29.67 -12.94 -11.91
CA PHE A 886 30.04 -12.82 -10.50
C PHE A 886 29.89 -11.37 -10.03
N HIS A 887 29.29 -11.20 -8.84
CA HIS A 887 29.09 -9.87 -8.22
C HIS A 887 30.41 -9.17 -7.84
N LYS A 888 31.51 -9.92 -7.71
CA LYS A 888 32.87 -9.41 -7.51
C LYS A 888 33.81 -10.09 -8.52
N PRO A 889 34.87 -9.40 -9.00
CA PRO A 889 35.88 -10.03 -9.84
C PRO A 889 36.57 -11.19 -9.11
N ILE A 890 37.09 -12.12 -9.89
CA ILE A 890 38.00 -13.20 -9.46
C ILE A 890 39.38 -12.60 -9.17
N GLU A 891 40.02 -13.04 -8.09
CA GLU A 891 41.18 -12.39 -7.49
C GLU A 891 42.50 -13.11 -7.81
N TYR A 892 42.45 -14.43 -8.05
CA TYR A 892 43.58 -15.26 -8.46
C TYR A 892 43.45 -15.74 -9.91
N PHE A 893 44.52 -16.32 -10.46
CA PHE A 893 44.48 -16.97 -11.77
C PHE A 893 43.96 -18.40 -11.63
N HIS A 894 42.91 -18.74 -12.39
CA HIS A 894 42.36 -20.11 -12.42
C HIS A 894 42.48 -20.66 -13.84
N SER A 895 43.09 -21.84 -14.00
CA SER A 895 43.25 -22.44 -15.32
C SER A 895 41.94 -23.02 -15.85
N ALA A 896 41.89 -23.27 -17.17
CA ALA A 896 40.91 -24.20 -17.71
C ALA A 896 41.01 -25.56 -16.98
N GLY A 897 39.88 -26.25 -16.82
CA GLY A 897 39.77 -27.50 -16.06
C GLY A 897 39.71 -27.34 -14.52
N VAL A 898 39.72 -26.11 -13.98
CA VAL A 898 39.51 -25.90 -12.53
C VAL A 898 38.04 -26.13 -12.16
N LEU A 899 37.83 -26.86 -11.06
CA LEU A 899 36.51 -27.29 -10.56
C LEU A 899 35.71 -26.12 -9.94
N MET A 900 34.39 -26.17 -10.12
CA MET A 900 33.37 -25.31 -9.52
C MET A 900 32.28 -26.13 -8.82
N ASP A 901 31.83 -25.70 -7.62
CA ASP A 901 30.82 -26.37 -6.77
C ASP A 901 29.63 -25.43 -6.42
N PHE A 902 28.38 -25.80 -6.75
CA PHE A 902 27.14 -24.98 -6.62
C PHE A 902 26.07 -25.54 -5.66
N SER A 903 25.40 -24.71 -4.84
CA SER A 903 24.35 -25.11 -3.85
C SER A 903 22.92 -24.63 -4.20
N ASN A 904 21.85 -25.39 -3.84
CA ASN A 904 20.50 -25.34 -4.49
C ASN A 904 19.27 -25.68 -3.58
N TYR A 905 18.03 -25.24 -3.88
CA TYR A 905 16.77 -25.64 -3.17
C TYR A 905 15.40 -25.52 -3.96
N MET A 906 14.65 -26.65 -4.04
CA MET A 906 13.17 -26.95 -4.08
C MET A 906 12.06 -26.16 -4.85
N GLN A 907 11.37 -26.82 -5.83
CA GLN A 907 9.90 -26.80 -6.20
C GLN A 907 9.59 -27.75 -7.40
N CYS A 908 8.33 -28.18 -7.70
CA CYS A 908 7.97 -29.08 -8.85
C CYS A 908 6.46 -29.18 -9.27
N GLU A 909 6.16 -29.98 -10.33
CA GLU A 909 4.81 -30.23 -10.93
C GLU A 909 4.53 -31.74 -11.22
N THR A 910 3.26 -32.13 -11.51
CA THR A 910 2.85 -33.50 -11.91
C THR A 910 3.25 -33.85 -13.36
N LYS A 911 3.67 -35.10 -13.62
CA LYS A 911 4.12 -35.52 -14.98
C LYS A 911 3.07 -36.27 -15.80
N GLU A 912 2.01 -36.74 -15.17
CA GLU A 912 0.88 -37.47 -15.77
C GLU A 912 -0.42 -36.97 -15.13
N GLU A 913 -1.55 -37.22 -15.79
CA GLU A 913 -2.88 -36.92 -15.26
C GLU A 913 -3.22 -37.92 -14.15
N ILE A 914 -3.75 -37.41 -13.03
CA ILE A 914 -4.10 -38.18 -11.84
C ILE A 914 -5.61 -38.15 -11.72
N GLN A 915 -6.26 -39.24 -12.13
CA GLN A 915 -7.72 -39.32 -12.11
C GLN A 915 -8.24 -39.51 -10.68
N VAL A 916 -9.53 -39.20 -10.46
CA VAL A 916 -10.19 -39.43 -9.16
C VAL A 916 -10.06 -40.91 -8.78
N ASN A 917 -9.73 -41.19 -7.53
CA ASN A 917 -9.43 -42.53 -7.00
C ASN A 917 -8.13 -43.20 -7.52
N GLN A 918 -7.21 -42.46 -8.15
CA GLN A 918 -5.91 -43.00 -8.57
C GLN A 918 -4.89 -43.02 -7.41
N ASP A 919 -4.35 -44.21 -7.10
CA ASP A 919 -3.36 -44.46 -6.02
C ASP A 919 -1.90 -44.21 -6.45
N ARG A 920 -1.63 -43.91 -7.72
CA ARG A 920 -0.29 -43.92 -8.32
C ARG A 920 -0.01 -42.68 -9.15
N VAL A 921 1.12 -42.05 -8.86
CA VAL A 921 1.54 -40.81 -9.48
C VAL A 921 2.97 -40.93 -10.00
N ASN A 922 3.22 -40.35 -11.18
CA ASN A 922 4.53 -40.29 -11.79
C ASN A 922 5.02 -38.84 -11.82
N LEU A 923 6.20 -38.59 -11.22
CA LEU A 923 6.66 -37.24 -10.87
C LEU A 923 8.04 -36.95 -11.43
N GLU A 924 8.27 -35.74 -11.94
CA GLU A 924 9.53 -35.41 -12.62
C GLU A 924 10.74 -35.43 -11.67
N ILE A 925 10.55 -35.01 -10.42
CA ILE A 925 11.59 -35.06 -9.38
C ILE A 925 11.53 -36.32 -8.49
N GLN A 926 10.87 -37.40 -8.93
CA GLN A 926 10.62 -38.60 -8.12
C GLN A 926 11.88 -39.19 -7.46
N THR A 927 13.04 -39.10 -8.12
CA THR A 927 14.33 -39.52 -7.58
C THR A 927 14.76 -38.70 -6.34
N LEU A 928 14.36 -37.43 -6.25
CA LEU A 928 14.72 -36.48 -5.19
C LEU A 928 13.73 -36.47 -4.01
N LEU A 929 12.54 -37.07 -4.16
CA LEU A 929 11.54 -37.17 -3.09
C LEU A 929 12.01 -38.09 -1.92
N PRO A 930 11.71 -37.78 -0.65
CA PRO A 930 11.89 -38.73 0.46
C PRO A 930 10.91 -39.92 0.35
N ASP A 931 11.16 -40.98 1.13
CA ASP A 931 10.44 -42.25 1.00
C ASP A 931 8.96 -42.21 1.44
N ARG A 932 8.57 -41.20 2.24
CA ARG A 932 7.18 -40.81 2.54
C ARG A 932 7.09 -39.30 2.75
N GLY A 933 5.89 -38.73 2.59
CA GLY A 933 5.61 -37.31 2.86
C GLY A 933 4.20 -36.90 2.44
N VAL A 934 3.91 -35.60 2.42
CA VAL A 934 2.68 -35.01 1.85
C VAL A 934 3.02 -34.26 0.57
N LEU A 935 2.15 -34.37 -0.44
CA LEU A 935 2.16 -33.53 -1.63
C LEU A 935 0.86 -32.73 -1.67
N CYS A 936 0.94 -31.40 -1.78
CA CYS A 936 -0.22 -30.58 -2.06
C CYS A 936 -0.33 -30.38 -3.57
N PHE A 937 -1.20 -31.15 -4.22
CA PHE A 937 -1.59 -30.92 -5.60
C PHE A 937 -2.45 -29.67 -5.68
N HIS A 938 -2.09 -28.73 -6.56
CA HIS A 938 -2.88 -27.55 -6.86
C HIS A 938 -3.26 -27.58 -8.34
N ASP A 939 -4.53 -27.86 -8.62
CA ASP A 939 -5.17 -27.55 -9.90
C ASP A 939 -6.14 -26.38 -9.73
N LYS A 940 -6.57 -25.78 -10.85
CA LYS A 940 -7.00 -24.37 -10.94
C LYS A 940 -8.17 -23.96 -10.02
N ASP A 941 -9.03 -24.90 -9.66
CA ASP A 941 -10.14 -24.70 -8.70
C ASP A 941 -10.19 -25.78 -7.61
N GLN A 942 -9.21 -26.71 -7.56
CA GLN A 942 -9.22 -27.88 -6.66
C GLN A 942 -7.82 -28.12 -6.07
N LYS A 943 -7.72 -28.01 -4.73
CA LYS A 943 -6.53 -28.39 -3.96
C LYS A 943 -6.76 -29.72 -3.25
N ASP A 944 -5.74 -30.57 -3.25
CA ASP A 944 -5.79 -31.91 -2.66
C ASP A 944 -4.43 -32.18 -2.01
N SER A 945 -4.43 -32.57 -0.74
CA SER A 945 -3.19 -32.68 0.06
C SER A 945 -3.05 -34.10 0.54
N VAL A 946 -2.25 -34.88 -0.18
CA VAL A 946 -2.29 -36.34 -0.12
C VAL A 946 -0.95 -36.89 0.36
N TRP A 947 -1.00 -37.79 1.33
CA TRP A 947 0.17 -38.53 1.81
C TRP A 947 0.66 -39.50 0.74
N TYR A 948 1.97 -39.75 0.67
CA TYR A 948 2.56 -40.68 -0.27
C TYR A 948 3.66 -41.55 0.32
N ARG A 949 4.00 -42.60 -0.42
CA ARG A 949 5.14 -43.51 -0.22
C ARG A 949 5.84 -43.79 -1.56
N LYS A 950 7.16 -43.67 -1.57
CA LYS A 950 8.01 -43.89 -2.75
C LYS A 950 8.33 -45.37 -2.93
N LEU A 951 8.41 -45.81 -4.18
CA LEU A 951 8.99 -47.09 -4.62
C LEU A 951 9.86 -46.84 -5.87
N ALA A 952 10.62 -47.86 -6.29
CA ALA A 952 11.48 -47.75 -7.47
C ALA A 952 10.66 -47.42 -8.74
N GLY A 953 10.84 -46.21 -9.26
CA GLY A 953 10.14 -45.71 -10.45
C GLY A 953 8.68 -45.29 -10.25
N ARG A 954 8.16 -45.22 -9.01
CA ARG A 954 6.72 -44.95 -8.73
C ARG A 954 6.52 -44.19 -7.43
N VAL A 955 5.55 -43.28 -7.39
CA VAL A 955 4.96 -42.77 -6.14
C VAL A 955 3.59 -43.40 -5.96
N ILE A 956 3.35 -43.98 -4.78
CA ILE A 956 2.03 -44.50 -4.37
C ILE A 956 1.48 -43.54 -3.32
N LEU A 957 0.26 -43.05 -3.54
CA LEU A 957 -0.46 -42.24 -2.56
C LEU A 957 -1.07 -43.15 -1.49
N HIS A 958 -1.11 -42.70 -0.24
CA HIS A 958 -1.57 -43.48 0.92
C HIS A 958 -3.10 -43.53 1.01
N GLU A 959 -3.73 -42.50 0.47
CA GLU A 959 -5.13 -42.38 0.08
C GLU A 959 -5.12 -41.89 -1.38
N PRO A 960 -6.08 -42.23 -2.24
CA PRO A 960 -6.06 -41.76 -3.62
C PRO A 960 -6.56 -40.31 -3.74
N CYS A 961 -6.24 -39.61 -4.83
CA CYS A 961 -6.73 -38.24 -5.01
C CYS A 961 -8.27 -38.15 -5.04
N HIS A 962 -8.79 -37.21 -4.26
CA HIS A 962 -10.21 -36.84 -4.20
C HIS A 962 -10.67 -36.11 -5.47
N TYR A 963 -9.72 -35.42 -6.11
CA TYR A 963 -9.94 -34.59 -7.29
C TYR A 963 -9.11 -35.08 -8.49
N HIS A 964 -9.53 -34.65 -9.68
CA HIS A 964 -8.87 -34.99 -10.94
C HIS A 964 -7.79 -33.95 -11.25
N HIS A 965 -6.55 -34.25 -10.88
CA HIS A 965 -5.41 -33.35 -11.08
C HIS A 965 -4.83 -33.57 -12.46
N ALA A 966 -4.88 -32.56 -13.31
CA ALA A 966 -4.37 -32.65 -14.66
C ALA A 966 -2.85 -32.89 -14.70
N LYS A 967 -2.36 -33.29 -15.87
CA LYS A 967 -0.93 -33.34 -16.16
C LYS A 967 -0.35 -31.91 -16.10
N GLY A 968 0.50 -31.62 -15.11
CA GLY A 968 1.06 -30.29 -14.85
C GLY A 968 0.42 -29.53 -13.69
N SER A 969 -0.40 -30.16 -12.83
CA SER A 969 -0.80 -29.55 -11.55
C SER A 969 0.44 -29.25 -10.69
N GLU A 970 0.44 -28.10 -10.02
CA GLU A 970 1.58 -27.67 -9.20
C GLU A 970 1.68 -28.55 -7.95
N ILE A 971 2.90 -28.96 -7.59
CA ILE A 971 3.17 -29.76 -6.40
C ILE A 971 3.93 -28.91 -5.41
N VAL A 972 3.16 -28.30 -4.51
CA VAL A 972 3.71 -27.52 -3.41
C VAL A 972 3.99 -28.46 -2.25
N PHE A 973 5.22 -28.41 -1.71
CA PHE A 973 5.50 -29.03 -0.41
C PHE A 973 4.95 -28.12 0.68
N PRO A 974 4.09 -28.60 1.60
CA PRO A 974 3.46 -27.74 2.59
C PRO A 974 4.49 -27.17 3.57
N THR A 975 4.76 -25.87 3.46
CA THR A 975 5.46 -25.10 4.50
C THR A 975 4.50 -24.85 5.66
N ILE A 976 4.86 -25.33 6.84
CA ILE A 976 3.99 -25.30 8.02
C ILE A 976 3.73 -23.85 8.49
N SER A 977 2.44 -23.51 8.53
CA SER A 977 1.79 -22.37 9.20
C SER A 977 2.53 -21.02 9.26
N LYS A 978 2.28 -20.16 8.26
CA LYS A 978 2.26 -18.68 8.40
C LYS A 978 1.04 -18.00 7.76
N ASN A 979 0.06 -18.79 7.29
CA ASN A 979 -0.96 -18.30 6.35
C ASN A 979 -2.34 -18.03 6.97
N VAL A 980 -2.59 -18.49 8.20
CA VAL A 980 -3.81 -18.15 8.96
C VAL A 980 -3.72 -16.69 9.41
N THR A 981 -4.44 -15.83 8.69
CA THR A 981 -4.49 -14.37 8.94
C THR A 981 -5.93 -13.92 9.09
N LEU A 982 -6.15 -12.78 9.75
CA LEU A 982 -7.48 -12.20 9.85
C LEU A 982 -7.96 -11.71 8.48
N ALA A 983 -9.22 -11.99 8.13
CA ALA A 983 -9.83 -11.48 6.91
C ALA A 983 -10.47 -10.09 7.10
N ILE A 984 -10.77 -9.72 8.35
CA ILE A 984 -11.46 -8.49 8.76
C ILE A 984 -10.87 -8.04 10.12
N GLU A 985 -10.87 -6.73 10.41
CA GLU A 985 -10.57 -6.23 11.77
C GLU A 985 -11.62 -6.78 12.77
N ILE A 986 -11.17 -7.23 13.95
CA ILE A 986 -12.05 -7.66 15.06
C ILE A 986 -12.40 -6.45 15.92
N GLU A 987 -13.69 -6.25 16.23
CA GLU A 987 -14.13 -5.30 17.24
C GLU A 987 -14.29 -5.94 18.63
N LYS A 988 -14.00 -5.15 19.68
CA LYS A 988 -14.19 -5.58 21.07
C LYS A 988 -15.65 -5.94 21.34
N GLY A 989 -15.89 -7.21 21.64
CA GLY A 989 -17.21 -7.79 21.86
C GLY A 989 -17.58 -8.88 20.84
N ASP A 990 -16.84 -9.00 19.74
CA ASP A 990 -17.12 -10.01 18.72
C ASP A 990 -16.96 -11.44 19.25
N GLN A 991 -17.89 -12.30 18.81
CA GLN A 991 -17.88 -13.76 18.97
C GLN A 991 -17.77 -14.49 17.64
N LYS A 992 -17.53 -13.77 16.53
CA LYS A 992 -17.35 -14.34 15.19
C LYS A 992 -16.14 -13.69 14.53
N ILE A 993 -15.10 -14.48 14.27
CA ILE A 993 -13.91 -14.05 13.53
C ILE A 993 -13.97 -14.63 12.13
N LYS A 994 -13.70 -13.84 11.08
CA LYS A 994 -13.40 -14.40 9.75
C LYS A 994 -11.88 -14.44 9.53
N LEU A 995 -11.36 -15.60 9.12
CA LEU A 995 -9.94 -15.81 8.80
C LEU A 995 -9.75 -16.16 7.33
N ASN A 996 -8.61 -15.78 6.77
CA ASN A 996 -8.11 -16.36 5.53
C ASN A 996 -7.46 -17.71 5.87
N ASN A 997 -7.70 -18.72 5.03
CA ASN A 997 -7.17 -20.08 5.20
C ASN A 997 -7.56 -20.73 6.55
N ALA A 998 -8.73 -20.39 7.11
CA ALA A 998 -9.20 -20.98 8.37
C ALA A 998 -9.32 -22.52 8.31
N GLN A 999 -9.38 -23.07 7.10
CA GLN A 999 -9.36 -24.50 6.81
C GLN A 999 -8.12 -25.23 7.38
N GLU A 1000 -6.99 -24.52 7.55
CA GLU A 1000 -5.78 -25.00 8.23
C GLU A 1000 -5.99 -25.25 9.75
N LEU A 1001 -7.09 -24.78 10.35
CA LEU A 1001 -7.44 -25.00 11.77
C LEU A 1001 -8.45 -26.15 11.95
N PRO A 1002 -8.36 -26.94 13.04
CA PRO A 1002 -9.34 -27.99 13.35
C PRO A 1002 -10.75 -27.42 13.61
N LYS A 1003 -11.78 -28.26 13.47
CA LYS A 1003 -13.20 -27.82 13.57
C LYS A 1003 -13.59 -27.29 14.96
N LYS A 1004 -12.86 -27.66 16.01
CA LYS A 1004 -12.95 -27.09 17.37
C LYS A 1004 -11.57 -27.05 17.99
N GLY A 1005 -11.31 -26.13 18.91
CA GLY A 1005 -10.05 -26.05 19.64
C GLY A 1005 -9.90 -24.80 20.49
N LYS A 1006 -8.67 -24.52 20.93
CA LYS A 1006 -8.25 -23.23 21.49
C LYS A 1006 -7.29 -22.56 20.50
N ILE A 1007 -7.51 -21.28 20.19
CA ILE A 1007 -6.50 -20.43 19.53
C ILE A 1007 -5.97 -19.39 20.49
N ARG A 1008 -4.70 -19.02 20.31
CA ARG A 1008 -4.11 -17.80 20.85
C ARG A 1008 -4.13 -16.74 19.76
N ILE A 1009 -4.70 -15.57 20.06
CA ILE A 1009 -4.68 -14.39 19.18
C ILE A 1009 -3.69 -13.39 19.78
N GLU A 1010 -2.70 -12.98 18.99
CA GLU A 1010 -1.60 -12.10 19.36
C GLU A 1010 -1.66 -10.81 18.53
N GLY A 1011 -2.09 -9.71 19.14
CA GLY A 1011 -2.02 -8.39 18.51
C GLY A 1011 -0.59 -7.85 18.50
N ILE A 1012 -0.18 -7.23 17.38
CA ILE A 1012 1.18 -6.71 17.12
C ILE A 1012 1.79 -5.97 18.34
N LEU A 1013 0.97 -5.25 19.11
CA LEU A 1013 1.37 -4.59 20.36
C LEU A 1013 0.60 -5.13 21.57
N PHE A 1014 1.09 -6.26 22.09
CA PHE A 1014 0.97 -6.71 23.49
C PHE A 1014 -0.41 -7.09 24.02
N HIS A 1015 -1.30 -7.59 23.15
CA HIS A 1015 -2.57 -8.18 23.56
C HIS A 1015 -2.61 -9.64 23.12
N GLU A 1016 -2.44 -10.56 24.08
CA GLU A 1016 -2.67 -12.00 23.90
C GLU A 1016 -4.08 -12.34 24.42
N VAL A 1017 -4.85 -13.14 23.68
CA VAL A 1017 -6.09 -13.74 24.17
C VAL A 1017 -6.17 -15.20 23.70
N LEU A 1018 -6.25 -16.12 24.66
CA LEU A 1018 -6.57 -17.53 24.42
C LEU A 1018 -8.09 -17.70 24.42
N VAL A 1019 -8.68 -18.25 23.34
CA VAL A 1019 -10.14 -18.42 23.20
C VAL A 1019 -10.50 -19.81 22.66
N GLU A 1020 -11.51 -20.43 23.26
CA GLU A 1020 -12.14 -21.64 22.73
C GLU A 1020 -13.07 -21.29 21.56
N TYR A 1021 -12.94 -22.04 20.45
CA TYR A 1021 -13.68 -21.79 19.22
C TYR A 1021 -14.27 -23.05 18.58
N THR A 1022 -15.27 -22.84 17.73
CA THR A 1022 -15.81 -23.83 16.79
C THR A 1022 -15.84 -23.23 15.39
N ARG A 1023 -15.33 -23.93 14.38
CA ARG A 1023 -15.20 -23.43 13.00
C ARG A 1023 -16.32 -23.93 12.08
N GLU A 1024 -16.89 -23.00 11.32
CA GLU A 1024 -17.66 -23.26 10.10
C GLU A 1024 -16.93 -22.55 8.96
N ASP A 1025 -16.45 -23.31 7.98
CA ASP A 1025 -15.68 -22.81 6.82
C ASP A 1025 -14.54 -21.84 7.22
N ASP A 1026 -14.64 -20.57 6.83
CA ASP A 1026 -13.69 -19.48 7.11
C ASP A 1026 -13.97 -18.72 8.44
N ILE A 1027 -15.01 -19.11 9.18
CA ILE A 1027 -15.51 -18.38 10.35
C ILE A 1027 -15.27 -19.19 11.63
N LEU A 1028 -14.58 -18.57 12.59
CA LEU A 1028 -14.47 -19.08 13.95
C LEU A 1028 -15.54 -18.44 14.83
N TYR A 1029 -16.41 -19.27 15.38
CA TYR A 1029 -17.35 -18.88 16.43
C TYR A 1029 -16.68 -19.08 17.78
N LEU A 1030 -16.68 -18.06 18.62
CA LEU A 1030 -16.00 -18.05 19.90
C LEU A 1030 -16.98 -18.31 21.03
N LYS A 1031 -16.54 -19.10 22.01
CA LYS A 1031 -17.27 -19.34 23.25
C LYS A 1031 -17.44 -18.05 24.07
N ASP A 1032 -16.39 -17.24 24.13
CA ASP A 1032 -16.31 -15.99 24.89
C ASP A 1032 -16.05 -14.79 23.97
N PRO A 1033 -16.65 -13.61 24.25
CA PRO A 1033 -16.51 -12.41 23.42
C PRO A 1033 -15.13 -11.74 23.58
N ILE A 1034 -14.54 -11.27 22.48
CA ILE A 1034 -13.15 -10.78 22.49
C ILE A 1034 -13.01 -9.47 23.30
N PRO A 1035 -12.03 -9.39 24.24
CA PRO A 1035 -11.87 -8.24 25.13
C PRO A 1035 -11.18 -7.01 24.52
N TYR A 1036 -10.62 -7.09 23.31
CA TYR A 1036 -9.85 -6.01 22.65
C TYR A 1036 -10.20 -5.92 21.16
N ASN A 1037 -9.81 -4.84 20.48
CA ASN A 1037 -9.86 -4.79 19.01
C ASN A 1037 -8.55 -5.36 18.44
N PHE A 1038 -8.62 -6.11 17.34
CA PHE A 1038 -7.46 -6.66 16.64
C PHE A 1038 -7.51 -6.26 15.15
N SER A 1039 -6.43 -5.71 14.63
CA SER A 1039 -6.32 -5.41 13.20
C SER A 1039 -6.02 -6.68 12.39
N ILE A 1040 -6.20 -6.59 11.06
CA ILE A 1040 -6.03 -7.66 10.06
C ILE A 1040 -4.66 -8.41 10.15
N HIS A 1041 -3.69 -7.81 10.84
CA HIS A 1041 -2.31 -8.29 10.96
C HIS A 1041 -1.96 -8.95 12.31
N ALA A 1042 -2.94 -9.25 13.18
CA ALA A 1042 -2.68 -10.03 14.39
C ALA A 1042 -2.32 -11.50 14.06
N SER A 1043 -1.32 -12.06 14.75
CA SER A 1043 -0.95 -13.47 14.60
C SER A 1043 -1.94 -14.39 15.32
N ILE A 1044 -2.14 -15.58 14.76
CA ILE A 1044 -2.98 -16.63 15.33
C ILE A 1044 -2.13 -17.89 15.45
N SER A 1045 -2.03 -18.42 16.67
CA SER A 1045 -1.20 -19.58 17.01
C SER A 1045 -2.01 -20.62 17.80
N ILE A 1046 -1.58 -21.87 17.75
CA ILE A 1046 -2.12 -22.96 18.58
C ILE A 1046 -1.26 -23.02 19.86
N PRO A 1047 -1.84 -23.16 21.06
CA PRO A 1047 -1.07 -23.24 22.30
C PRO A 1047 -0.17 -24.48 22.35
N GLU A 1048 1.06 -24.31 22.80
CA GLU A 1048 2.03 -25.38 23.06
C GLU A 1048 1.59 -26.31 24.21
N VAL A 1049 1.99 -27.58 24.13
CA VAL A 1049 1.69 -28.63 25.10
C VAL A 1049 2.99 -29.20 25.66
N TYR A 1050 3.05 -29.41 26.98
CA TYR A 1050 4.29 -29.80 27.68
C TYR A 1050 4.10 -31.06 28.54
N LEU A 1051 5.20 -31.76 28.81
CA LEU A 1051 5.25 -32.86 29.79
C LEU A 1051 5.06 -32.36 31.23
N ASN A 1052 4.05 -32.89 31.94
CA ASN A 1052 3.84 -32.60 33.36
C ASN A 1052 4.76 -33.43 34.28
N THR A 1053 5.06 -34.67 33.89
CA THR A 1053 5.80 -35.65 34.71
C THR A 1053 7.12 -36.07 34.08
N HIS A 1054 8.04 -36.56 34.90
CA HIS A 1054 9.37 -36.97 34.46
C HIS A 1054 9.34 -38.41 33.92
N LEU A 1055 9.56 -38.56 32.60
CA LEU A 1055 9.56 -39.86 31.95
C LEU A 1055 10.87 -40.60 32.18
N SER A 1056 10.75 -41.86 32.55
CA SER A 1056 11.85 -42.81 32.72
C SER A 1056 11.73 -43.95 31.71
N PRO A 1057 12.86 -44.55 31.25
CA PRO A 1057 12.81 -45.71 30.37
C PRO A 1057 11.98 -46.84 30.99
N GLY A 1058 11.12 -47.47 30.19
CA GLY A 1058 10.16 -48.47 30.69
C GLY A 1058 8.79 -47.94 31.12
N MET A 1059 8.53 -46.61 31.08
CA MET A 1059 7.17 -46.08 31.28
C MET A 1059 6.29 -46.29 30.05
N GLU A 1060 5.07 -46.80 30.27
CA GLU A 1060 4.06 -47.13 29.25
C GLU A 1060 2.94 -46.08 29.15
N TYR A 1061 3.04 -44.97 29.88
CA TYR A 1061 2.03 -43.91 29.88
C TYR A 1061 2.64 -42.50 30.05
N LEU A 1062 1.84 -41.47 29.74
CA LEU A 1062 2.25 -40.08 29.60
C LEU A 1062 1.22 -39.12 30.23
N GLU A 1063 1.69 -38.12 30.98
CA GLU A 1063 0.88 -37.00 31.49
C GLU A 1063 1.35 -35.67 30.90
N ILE A 1064 0.41 -34.90 30.33
CA ILE A 1064 0.65 -33.63 29.62
C ILE A 1064 -0.25 -32.50 30.12
N SER A 1065 0.14 -31.25 29.83
CA SER A 1065 -0.47 -30.04 30.39
C SER A 1065 -1.96 -29.82 30.06
N ASP A 1066 -2.42 -30.19 28.87
CA ASP A 1066 -3.86 -30.21 28.51
C ASP A 1066 -4.11 -31.27 27.42
N ALA A 1067 -4.53 -32.48 27.84
CA ALA A 1067 -4.80 -33.59 26.93
C ALA A 1067 -6.12 -33.48 26.17
N SER A 1068 -6.97 -32.47 26.45
CA SER A 1068 -8.35 -32.43 25.95
C SER A 1068 -8.51 -32.18 24.43
N PHE A 1069 -7.40 -31.97 23.72
CA PHE A 1069 -7.37 -31.76 22.26
C PHE A 1069 -6.84 -32.94 21.46
N LEU A 1070 -6.18 -33.92 22.09
CA LEU A 1070 -5.61 -35.05 21.37
C LEU A 1070 -6.70 -36.02 20.89
N PRO A 1071 -6.57 -36.61 19.67
CA PRO A 1071 -7.48 -37.67 19.23
C PRO A 1071 -7.32 -38.94 20.09
N GLU A 1072 -8.34 -39.82 20.06
CA GLU A 1072 -8.39 -41.04 20.89
C GLU A 1072 -7.22 -42.02 20.65
N SER A 1073 -6.56 -41.93 19.50
CA SER A 1073 -5.24 -42.52 19.26
C SER A 1073 -4.50 -41.75 18.15
N GLY A 1074 -3.17 -41.83 18.18
CA GLY A 1074 -2.31 -41.22 17.17
C GLY A 1074 -0.82 -41.31 17.49
N GLU A 1075 0.02 -40.57 16.75
CA GLU A 1075 1.44 -40.35 17.08
C GLU A 1075 1.69 -39.07 17.90
N LEU A 1076 2.69 -39.13 18.77
CA LEU A 1076 3.34 -38.00 19.44
C LEU A 1076 4.82 -37.96 19.06
N CYS A 1077 5.30 -36.79 18.64
CA CYS A 1077 6.71 -36.44 18.61
C CYS A 1077 7.10 -35.84 19.97
N ILE A 1078 8.20 -36.32 20.54
CA ILE A 1078 8.88 -35.63 21.64
C ILE A 1078 10.22 -35.10 21.10
N GLU A 1079 10.44 -33.80 21.24
CA GLU A 1079 11.67 -33.11 20.83
C GLU A 1079 12.58 -32.89 22.05
N PRO A 1080 13.55 -33.79 22.33
CA PRO A 1080 14.59 -33.48 23.29
C PRO A 1080 15.52 -32.39 22.73
N ALA A 1081 16.14 -31.61 23.62
CA ALA A 1081 17.16 -30.62 23.25
C ALA A 1081 18.40 -31.19 22.52
N SER A 1082 18.48 -32.51 22.35
CA SER A 1082 19.55 -33.24 21.66
C SER A 1082 19.07 -33.92 20.35
N SER A 1083 18.72 -33.10 19.35
CA SER A 1083 18.75 -33.41 17.90
C SER A 1083 18.25 -34.79 17.42
N TYR A 1084 17.25 -35.38 18.07
CA TYR A 1084 16.71 -36.70 17.72
C TYR A 1084 15.25 -36.79 18.17
N GLU A 1085 14.31 -36.61 17.24
CA GLU A 1085 12.89 -36.90 17.47
C GLU A 1085 12.71 -38.37 17.90
N GLU A 1086 11.97 -38.62 18.96
CA GLU A 1086 11.38 -39.95 19.22
C GLU A 1086 9.87 -39.84 18.95
N ARG A 1087 9.36 -40.71 18.07
CA ARG A 1087 7.94 -40.76 17.67
C ARG A 1087 7.30 -42.01 18.25
N ILE A 1088 6.20 -41.84 18.98
CA ILE A 1088 5.55 -42.92 19.71
C ILE A 1088 4.03 -42.86 19.47
N SER A 1089 3.47 -44.00 19.10
CA SER A 1089 2.03 -44.21 18.96
C SER A 1089 1.38 -44.37 20.34
N TYR A 1090 0.23 -43.73 20.53
CA TYR A 1090 -0.49 -43.70 21.79
C TYR A 1090 -1.98 -44.01 21.62
N GLN A 1091 -2.61 -44.43 22.72
CA GLN A 1091 -4.06 -44.56 22.86
C GLN A 1091 -4.52 -43.80 24.11
N TYR A 1092 -5.51 -42.93 23.96
CA TYR A 1092 -6.01 -42.07 25.03
C TYR A 1092 -7.12 -42.77 25.82
N LEU A 1093 -6.94 -42.82 27.14
CA LEU A 1093 -7.99 -43.04 28.11
C LEU A 1093 -8.13 -41.76 28.94
N PRO A 1094 -9.32 -41.39 29.42
CA PRO A 1094 -9.55 -40.06 30.00
C PRO A 1094 -8.56 -39.76 31.14
N SER A 1095 -7.81 -38.66 30.96
CA SER A 1095 -6.65 -38.18 31.75
C SER A 1095 -5.28 -38.86 31.58
N ILE A 1096 -5.15 -40.03 30.94
CA ILE A 1096 -3.85 -40.73 30.77
C ILE A 1096 -3.70 -41.26 29.34
N LEU A 1097 -2.62 -40.84 28.67
CA LEU A 1097 -2.22 -41.37 27.36
C LEU A 1097 -1.36 -42.62 27.58
N TRP A 1098 -1.81 -43.78 27.10
CA TRP A 1098 -1.03 -45.02 27.08
C TRP A 1098 -0.24 -45.14 25.79
N LEU A 1099 0.92 -45.79 25.83
CA LEU A 1099 1.87 -45.86 24.71
C LEU A 1099 2.01 -47.29 24.21
N ASP A 1100 1.99 -47.48 22.89
CA ASP A 1100 2.14 -48.82 22.27
C ASP A 1100 3.52 -49.44 22.52
N LYS A 1101 4.50 -48.63 22.95
CA LYS A 1101 5.87 -49.02 23.30
C LYS A 1101 6.39 -48.16 24.46
N PRO A 1102 7.09 -48.73 25.44
CA PRO A 1102 7.71 -47.96 26.51
C PRO A 1102 8.94 -47.16 26.00
N PHE A 1103 9.22 -46.03 26.66
CA PHE A 1103 10.32 -45.14 26.30
C PHE A 1103 11.70 -45.80 26.28
N SER A 1104 12.51 -45.47 25.27
CA SER A 1104 13.92 -45.88 25.16
C SER A 1104 14.88 -45.00 25.98
N LYS A 1105 14.47 -43.75 26.26
CA LYS A 1105 15.27 -42.70 26.89
C LYS A 1105 14.54 -42.04 28.06
N LYS A 1106 15.27 -41.23 28.82
CA LYS A 1106 14.79 -40.43 29.94
C LYS A 1106 14.50 -39.00 29.47
N TYR A 1107 13.31 -38.46 29.75
CA TYR A 1107 12.87 -37.12 29.31
C TYR A 1107 12.38 -36.29 30.49
N GLU A 1108 12.87 -35.05 30.60
CA GLU A 1108 12.57 -34.12 31.70
C GLU A 1108 11.22 -33.40 31.53
N THR A 1109 10.65 -32.92 32.64
CA THR A 1109 9.42 -32.12 32.68
C THR A 1109 9.57 -30.81 31.89
N GLY A 1110 8.51 -30.36 31.23
CA GLY A 1110 8.52 -29.11 30.46
C GLY A 1110 9.06 -29.23 29.03
N ILE A 1111 9.46 -30.42 28.58
CA ILE A 1111 9.72 -30.69 27.15
C ILE A 1111 8.40 -30.57 26.37
N ILE A 1112 8.47 -29.95 25.18
CA ILE A 1112 7.33 -29.77 24.27
C ILE A 1112 6.96 -31.13 23.66
N VAL A 1113 5.66 -31.41 23.63
CA VAL A 1113 5.08 -32.58 22.96
C VAL A 1113 4.22 -32.09 21.80
N SER A 1114 4.59 -32.46 20.57
CA SER A 1114 3.83 -32.14 19.36
C SER A 1114 3.16 -33.40 18.83
N SER A 1115 1.88 -33.36 18.48
CA SER A 1115 1.25 -34.45 17.72
C SER A 1115 1.25 -34.10 16.23
N PRO A 1116 1.89 -34.89 15.35
CA PRO A 1116 1.75 -34.74 13.91
C PRO A 1116 0.30 -34.84 13.43
N GLU A 1117 -0.56 -35.52 14.20
CA GLU A 1117 -1.96 -35.75 13.82
C GLU A 1117 -2.88 -34.56 14.15
N LEU A 1118 -2.55 -33.76 15.15
CA LEU A 1118 -3.18 -32.45 15.36
C LEU A 1118 -2.92 -31.46 14.20
N MET A 1119 -1.87 -31.72 13.41
CA MET A 1119 -1.57 -30.99 12.17
C MET A 1119 -2.18 -31.64 10.91
N ALA A 1120 -2.83 -32.81 11.01
CA ALA A 1120 -3.18 -33.64 9.84
C ALA A 1120 -4.58 -34.30 9.83
N LYS A 1121 -5.27 -34.51 10.96
CA LYS A 1121 -6.58 -35.21 10.98
C LYS A 1121 -7.76 -34.26 10.80
N GLY A 1122 -8.24 -34.18 9.55
CA GLY A 1122 -9.40 -33.40 9.12
C GLY A 1122 -10.59 -34.22 8.57
N THR A 1123 -11.01 -35.32 9.22
CA THR A 1123 -12.19 -36.17 8.91
C THR A 1123 -12.45 -37.13 10.09
N GLY A 1124 -13.59 -37.82 10.26
CA GLY A 1124 -14.87 -37.76 9.56
C GLY A 1124 -15.78 -38.97 9.90
N SER A 1125 -17.04 -38.72 10.29
CA SER A 1125 -18.13 -39.69 10.60
C SER A 1125 -17.99 -40.62 11.82
N LEU A 1126 -19.13 -40.83 12.49
CA LEU A 1126 -19.54 -42.09 13.12
C LEU A 1126 -21.08 -42.17 13.00
N ASP A 1127 -21.62 -43.36 12.84
CA ASP A 1127 -22.83 -43.56 12.06
C ASP A 1127 -24.19 -43.43 12.78
N SER A 1128 -25.23 -43.47 11.94
CA SER A 1128 -26.67 -43.45 12.20
C SER A 1128 -27.17 -43.95 13.56
N VAL A 1129 -27.90 -43.07 14.25
CA VAL A 1129 -29.05 -43.47 15.11
C VAL A 1129 -30.14 -44.03 14.18
N THR A 1130 -30.80 -45.13 14.54
CA THR A 1130 -31.82 -45.73 13.65
C THR A 1130 -33.13 -44.95 13.65
N LEU A 1131 -33.99 -45.22 12.67
CA LEU A 1131 -35.34 -44.65 12.66
C LEU A 1131 -36.15 -45.12 13.88
N GLU A 1132 -35.91 -46.33 14.38
CA GLU A 1132 -36.63 -46.90 15.52
C GLU A 1132 -36.18 -46.24 16.84
N ASP A 1133 -34.88 -46.03 17.04
CA ASP A 1133 -34.34 -45.22 18.15
C ASP A 1133 -34.86 -43.78 18.10
N SER A 1134 -34.87 -43.18 16.91
CA SER A 1134 -35.40 -41.82 16.68
C SER A 1134 -36.88 -41.73 17.01
N VAL A 1135 -37.66 -42.77 16.68
CA VAL A 1135 -39.09 -42.88 17.02
C VAL A 1135 -39.28 -43.14 18.52
N HIS A 1136 -38.39 -43.87 19.20
CA HIS A 1136 -38.43 -44.04 20.66
C HIS A 1136 -38.23 -42.70 21.38
N GLN A 1137 -37.17 -41.95 21.01
CA GLN A 1137 -36.89 -40.63 21.57
C GLN A 1137 -38.00 -39.61 21.24
N LEU A 1138 -38.59 -39.67 20.03
CA LEU A 1138 -39.78 -38.88 19.69
C LEU A 1138 -40.99 -39.26 20.54
N LYS A 1139 -41.18 -40.55 20.84
CA LYS A 1139 -42.30 -41.03 21.65
C LYS A 1139 -42.17 -40.60 23.11
N GLU A 1140 -41.00 -40.74 23.72
CA GLU A 1140 -40.70 -40.21 25.06
C GLU A 1140 -40.87 -38.68 25.11
N SER A 1141 -40.39 -37.97 24.08
CA SER A 1141 -40.58 -36.52 23.94
C SER A 1141 -42.06 -36.14 23.82
N ILE A 1142 -42.85 -36.87 23.02
CA ILE A 1142 -44.30 -36.65 22.86
C ILE A 1142 -45.06 -36.96 24.14
N GLU A 1143 -44.72 -38.03 24.86
CA GLU A 1143 -45.34 -38.37 26.14
C GLU A 1143 -45.02 -37.29 27.21
N SER A 1144 -43.81 -36.72 27.20
CA SER A 1144 -43.47 -35.55 28.03
C SER A 1144 -44.29 -34.29 27.68
N LEU A 1145 -44.55 -34.06 26.39
CA LEU A 1145 -45.36 -32.93 25.90
C LEU A 1145 -46.84 -33.08 26.24
N TYR A 1146 -47.36 -34.31 26.25
CA TYR A 1146 -48.75 -34.57 26.67
C TYR A 1146 -48.96 -34.36 28.19
N GLN A 1147 -47.94 -34.57 29.03
CA GLN A 1147 -48.07 -34.34 30.48
C GLN A 1147 -48.14 -32.86 30.90
N GLN A 1148 -47.67 -31.91 30.08
CA GLN A 1148 -47.89 -30.48 30.36
C GLN A 1148 -49.29 -29.97 29.95
N LYS A 1149 -50.11 -30.80 29.30
CA LYS A 1149 -51.42 -30.42 28.75
C LYS A 1149 -52.52 -30.15 29.79
N ASP A 1150 -52.29 -30.53 31.05
CA ASP A 1150 -53.26 -30.33 32.15
C ASP A 1150 -52.96 -29.14 33.06
N ASN A 1151 -51.71 -28.65 33.14
CA ASN A 1151 -51.33 -27.59 34.11
C ASN A 1151 -51.68 -26.15 33.71
N ALA A 1152 -52.25 -25.91 32.52
CA ALA A 1152 -52.64 -24.57 32.06
C ALA A 1152 -54.10 -24.46 31.55
N LYS A 1153 -54.95 -25.46 31.80
CA LYS A 1153 -56.42 -25.39 31.55
C LYS A 1153 -57.12 -24.24 32.28
N ASN A 1154 -56.47 -23.60 33.24
CA ASN A 1154 -57.02 -22.52 34.06
C ASN A 1154 -56.74 -21.10 33.54
N LYS A 1155 -56.35 -20.94 32.26
CA LYS A 1155 -56.38 -19.64 31.56
C LYS A 1155 -57.33 -19.61 30.34
N ILE A 1156 -58.39 -20.42 30.43
CA ILE A 1156 -59.64 -20.26 29.65
C ILE A 1156 -60.37 -18.99 30.15
N PHE A 1157 -61.34 -18.48 29.38
CA PHE A 1157 -62.18 -17.30 29.66
C PHE A 1157 -61.50 -15.93 29.54
N MET A 1158 -61.32 -15.46 28.30
CA MET A 1158 -61.93 -14.15 27.95
C MET A 1158 -62.31 -14.03 26.47
N ASP A 1159 -61.42 -14.35 25.53
CA ASP A 1159 -61.69 -14.17 24.09
C ASP A 1159 -62.34 -15.40 23.43
N MET A 1160 -63.62 -15.61 23.75
CA MET A 1160 -64.57 -16.22 22.82
C MET A 1160 -65.56 -15.16 22.31
N SER A 1161 -66.11 -15.37 21.12
CA SER A 1161 -67.31 -14.70 20.55
C SER A 1161 -67.21 -13.34 19.85
N ILE A 1162 -66.04 -12.70 19.73
CA ILE A 1162 -65.85 -11.51 18.88
C ILE A 1162 -64.56 -11.70 18.06
N THR A 1163 -64.53 -11.86 16.73
CA THR A 1163 -65.58 -11.64 15.72
C THR A 1163 -65.55 -12.74 14.65
N GLN A 1164 -66.72 -13.24 14.24
CA GLN A 1164 -66.90 -13.83 12.91
C GLN A 1164 -67.07 -12.70 11.87
N GLN A 1165 -67.10 -13.05 10.57
CA GLN A 1165 -67.64 -12.21 9.49
C GLN A 1165 -66.90 -10.89 9.14
N PHE A 1166 -65.59 -10.91 8.92
CA PHE A 1166 -64.99 -9.96 7.95
C PHE A 1166 -63.99 -10.65 7.01
N LEU A 1167 -64.49 -10.89 5.78
CA LEU A 1167 -63.78 -11.00 4.47
C LEU A 1167 -62.43 -11.75 4.44
N LYS A 1168 -62.24 -12.81 3.66
CA LYS A 1168 -62.91 -13.23 2.41
C LYS A 1168 -62.78 -12.23 1.26
N PHE A 1169 -61.53 -11.88 0.95
CA PHE A 1169 -60.98 -12.15 -0.38
C PHE A 1169 -59.72 -13.02 -0.22
#